data_AF-A0A6G4TRU7-F1
#
_entry.id   AF-A0A6G4TRU7-F1
#
_cell.length_a   1.000
_cell.length_b   1.000
_cell.length_c   1.000
_cell.angle_alpha   90.00
_cell.angle_beta   90.00
_cell.angle_gamma   90.00
#
_symmetry.space_group_name_H-M   'P 1'
#
loop_
_entity.id
_entity.type
_entity.pdbx_description
1 polymer ?
#
loop_
_entity_poly.entity_id
_entity_poly.type
_entity_poly.pdbx_seq_one_letter_code
_entity_poly.pdbx_strand_id
1 'polypeptide(L)'
;MNMRPTSRRQFVQRLGGTFAAGAGIALFPAAFASASSKTGPTSASDYTGSGPASPQGCPQCSYPGDPGFVATRPGEFDAARASWETPEYGYYTGHNPANPGTAVDSPWQLAAVNASTAYALGYCGRGVKLGMMDSGYRVTHEGFQTGRIAPVRAEGVYGTSGFGYRNAATPANPFTAGQRFTVAGDQARESDYGHGTGMLGVTSGIRDGKEQHGIAFGSKMYVAQTGGSDTQSHGPFHDYVFWHTANKALVDAGAQVINSSWGSYVQTIDRTRFDGLGNDLGVNGNIANAYQLRGKDSASPTAMATIIPNEYLKDLEYQYFFFKKSYSEGGIQYNPKYPGRSFMEAIWDAIKESGTVNVRSSGNNDWSNPYYRPAYPFFNPLAEKQWIAVGGVQPPTDANPEYTKQFGYNEAGLAKWWTVSTPSNSVRTTNSGGDTNYSNSNGTSPATPVATAVMGVLLSRYPNMDAKQVRELMLTTANNKMSDGDRFLGTGQTSPSGESIAWTAPDGLPDARWGWGIPDLAKGMYGPGQFLSPMTYNMDKTPLDVWSNDISQIAIKEREREDLEWLAGYKKQGTAYAGEFSPNVLNRDGTLSEQAFMLQGILADPHIQEITDGHPELYDKIAHEDAVKWRKEWMDARAAYIQNNIDNNLYTASLTKQGRGTLIMTGDNTYKGGTTVEGGKLSITGSHASSIDVKGGTLGGTGSVAGGIDVDRGVLQPGLSSREAASAVSITLTEVAPGNVLKAGGDVTIGRAGRLAITISGDHDYTSLRAAGDLVLHGELALNVRASLTPGTVLTIMSGDSIRGNFHSLPERRTLKAGHHIFRVSYRNGDVTLTVVRRLPGAGSDGV
;
A
#
# COMPACT_ATOMS: atom_id res chain seq x y z
N MET A 1 -6.96 -76.42 -7.88
CA MET A 1 -6.91 -76.55 -9.36
C MET A 1 -5.91 -75.54 -9.92
N ASN A 2 -5.35 -75.83 -11.10
CA ASN A 2 -4.50 -75.03 -12.00
C ASN A 2 -3.91 -73.70 -11.45
N MET A 3 -2.63 -73.69 -11.05
CA MET A 3 -1.45 -73.34 -11.87
C MET A 3 -1.32 -71.81 -12.09
N ARG A 4 -0.37 -71.05 -11.49
CA ARG A 4 1.13 -71.09 -11.44
C ARG A 4 1.82 -70.64 -12.75
N PRO A 5 3.07 -70.07 -12.72
CA PRO A 5 3.78 -69.43 -11.58
C PRO A 5 4.80 -68.27 -11.87
N THR A 6 5.01 -67.38 -10.88
CA THR A 6 6.33 -66.76 -10.50
C THR A 6 7.06 -65.87 -11.53
N SER A 7 8.19 -65.18 -11.28
CA SER A 7 9.25 -65.16 -10.23
C SER A 7 9.97 -63.78 -10.29
N ARG A 8 10.72 -63.16 -9.35
CA ARG A 8 11.29 -63.30 -7.96
C ARG A 8 11.76 -61.84 -7.59
N ARG A 9 12.40 -61.38 -6.49
CA ARG A 9 12.92 -61.78 -5.15
C ARG A 9 12.94 -60.43 -4.33
N GLN A 10 12.90 -60.24 -3.00
CA GLN A 10 13.48 -60.88 -1.79
C GLN A 10 15.04 -60.80 -1.74
N PHE A 11 15.72 -60.37 -0.66
CA PHE A 11 15.34 -60.19 0.76
C PHE A 11 16.37 -59.30 1.55
N VAL A 12 16.12 -59.10 2.85
CA VAL A 12 17.02 -58.84 4.02
C VAL A 12 16.72 -57.55 4.82
N GLN A 13 17.00 -57.59 6.14
CA GLN A 13 16.54 -56.67 7.20
C GLN A 13 17.64 -55.71 7.74
N ARG A 14 17.18 -54.64 8.42
CA ARG A 14 17.77 -53.91 9.58
C ARG A 14 19.29 -53.96 9.81
N LEU A 15 19.91 -52.77 9.88
CA LEU A 15 20.56 -52.26 11.10
C LEU A 15 20.62 -50.72 11.07
N GLY A 16 21.05 -50.07 12.16
CA GLY A 16 20.91 -48.62 12.36
C GLY A 16 22.05 -47.77 11.77
N GLY A 17 21.78 -46.45 11.64
CA GLY A 17 22.77 -45.45 11.24
C GLY A 17 22.14 -44.07 11.06
N THR A 18 22.51 -43.11 11.91
CA THR A 18 22.13 -41.69 11.80
C THR A 18 22.86 -41.00 10.66
N PHE A 19 22.17 -40.17 9.88
CA PHE A 19 22.70 -38.89 9.37
C PHE A 19 21.54 -37.96 8.97
N ALA A 20 21.82 -36.65 8.84
CA ALA A 20 20.82 -35.58 8.77
C ALA A 20 21.00 -34.67 7.54
N ALA A 21 20.13 -33.65 7.45
CA ALA A 21 20.08 -32.56 6.46
C ALA A 21 19.59 -32.92 5.04
N GLY A 22 18.91 -31.96 4.40
CA GLY A 22 18.40 -32.12 3.03
C GLY A 22 17.02 -31.52 2.74
N ALA A 23 16.67 -30.33 3.28
CA ALA A 23 15.43 -29.64 2.93
C ALA A 23 15.50 -29.07 1.50
N GLY A 24 15.10 -29.86 0.51
CA GLY A 24 15.14 -29.48 -0.91
C GLY A 24 14.06 -28.46 -1.27
N ILE A 25 14.48 -27.23 -1.61
CA ILE A 25 13.60 -26.21 -2.17
C ILE A 25 13.19 -26.62 -3.59
N ALA A 26 11.89 -26.82 -3.81
CA ALA A 26 11.34 -27.22 -5.11
C ALA A 26 11.25 -26.02 -6.06
N LEU A 27 12.27 -25.82 -6.88
CA LEU A 27 12.23 -24.91 -8.02
C LEU A 27 11.29 -25.46 -9.11
N PHE A 28 10.12 -24.82 -9.28
CA PHE A 28 9.23 -25.09 -10.41
C PHE A 28 9.65 -24.25 -11.63
N PRO A 29 10.02 -24.84 -12.78
CA PRO A 29 10.29 -24.10 -14.00
C PRO A 29 9.00 -23.62 -14.66
N ALA A 30 8.95 -22.34 -15.07
CA ALA A 30 7.84 -21.81 -15.84
C ALA A 30 7.83 -22.38 -17.27
N ALA A 31 6.67 -22.87 -17.72
CA ALA A 31 6.47 -23.44 -19.04
C ALA A 31 5.13 -22.99 -19.67
N PHE A 32 5.04 -21.72 -20.07
CA PHE A 32 3.95 -21.24 -20.91
C PHE A 32 4.10 -21.76 -22.34
N ALA A 33 3.43 -22.86 -22.66
CA ALA A 33 3.34 -23.39 -24.02
C ALA A 33 2.42 -22.50 -24.88
N SER A 34 2.94 -21.94 -25.97
CA SER A 34 2.18 -21.12 -26.90
C SER A 34 1.34 -21.97 -27.86
N ALA A 35 0.03 -21.69 -27.93
CA ALA A 35 -0.86 -22.26 -28.94
C ALA A 35 -0.97 -21.30 -30.13
N SER A 36 -0.74 -21.80 -31.34
CA SER A 36 -0.66 -20.97 -32.56
C SER A 36 -2.02 -20.42 -33.00
N SER A 37 -2.00 -19.25 -33.63
CA SER A 37 -3.18 -18.57 -34.16
C SER A 37 -3.71 -19.21 -35.44
N LYS A 38 -5.02 -19.10 -35.66
CA LYS A 38 -5.63 -19.18 -37.00
C LYS A 38 -6.19 -17.80 -37.37
N THR A 39 -5.95 -17.41 -38.61
CA THR A 39 -6.20 -16.06 -39.11
C THR A 39 -7.64 -15.90 -39.63
N GLY A 40 -8.20 -14.71 -39.37
CA GLY A 40 -9.46 -14.22 -39.91
C GLY A 40 -9.42 -12.68 -39.89
N PRO A 41 -10.03 -11.99 -40.88
CA PRO A 41 -9.78 -10.56 -41.08
C PRO A 41 -10.47 -9.69 -40.04
N THR A 42 -9.69 -8.92 -39.27
CA THR A 42 -10.21 -7.85 -38.42
C THR A 42 -10.56 -6.64 -39.28
N SER A 43 -11.83 -6.52 -39.66
CA SER A 43 -12.39 -5.26 -40.16
C SER A 43 -12.25 -4.16 -39.09
N ALA A 44 -11.77 -2.98 -39.47
CA ALA A 44 -11.81 -1.83 -38.58
C ALA A 44 -13.28 -1.45 -38.30
N SER A 45 -13.71 -1.56 -37.04
CA SER A 45 -15.03 -1.12 -36.60
C SER A 45 -14.97 0.37 -36.26
N ASP A 46 -15.67 1.20 -37.03
CA ASP A 46 -15.80 2.62 -36.73
C ASP A 46 -16.41 2.84 -35.35
N TYR A 47 -15.76 3.65 -34.52
CA TYR A 47 -16.13 3.85 -33.11
C TYR A 47 -17.22 4.91 -32.98
N THR A 48 -18.40 4.66 -33.54
CA THR A 48 -19.65 5.41 -33.27
C THR A 48 -20.24 5.00 -31.91
N GLY A 49 -19.38 4.95 -30.89
CA GLY A 49 -19.75 4.72 -29.50
C GLY A 49 -20.09 6.03 -28.80
N SER A 50 -21.02 5.93 -27.84
CA SER A 50 -21.36 6.99 -26.88
C SER A 50 -20.11 7.55 -26.17
N GLY A 51 -20.26 8.73 -25.56
CA GLY A 51 -19.18 9.34 -24.77
C GLY A 51 -18.62 8.39 -23.70
N PRO A 52 -17.38 8.61 -23.22
CA PRO A 52 -16.87 7.88 -22.08
C PRO A 52 -17.88 7.97 -20.94
N ALA A 53 -18.13 6.87 -20.25
CA ALA A 53 -18.96 6.91 -19.06
C ALA A 53 -18.25 7.85 -18.06
N SER A 54 -18.91 8.96 -17.72
CA SER A 54 -18.49 9.81 -16.60
C SER A 54 -18.25 8.94 -15.37
N PRO A 55 -17.36 9.33 -14.44
CA PRO A 55 -17.31 8.68 -13.14
C PRO A 55 -18.73 8.53 -12.60
N GLN A 56 -19.14 7.32 -12.21
CA GLN A 56 -20.46 7.11 -11.64
C GLN A 56 -20.50 7.84 -10.30
N GLY A 57 -20.91 9.11 -10.36
CA GLY A 57 -21.02 9.98 -9.20
C GLY A 57 -21.85 9.32 -8.10
N CYS A 58 -21.75 9.85 -6.88
CA CYS A 58 -22.43 9.24 -5.75
C CYS A 58 -23.66 10.05 -5.28
N PRO A 59 -24.78 10.06 -6.04
CA PRO A 59 -26.08 10.55 -5.54
C PRO A 59 -26.73 9.57 -4.53
N GLN A 60 -25.91 8.67 -3.96
CA GLN A 60 -26.20 7.82 -2.79
C GLN A 60 -25.15 8.01 -1.69
N CYS A 61 -24.38 9.10 -1.78
CA CYS A 61 -23.50 9.62 -0.74
C CYS A 61 -24.02 10.94 -0.18
N SER A 62 -25.01 11.55 -0.85
CA SER A 62 -25.74 12.71 -0.36
C SER A 62 -27.04 12.32 0.33
N TYR A 63 -27.44 13.13 1.30
CA TYR A 63 -28.74 13.12 1.96
C TYR A 63 -29.66 14.23 1.38
N PRO A 64 -30.97 14.25 1.68
CA PRO A 64 -31.86 15.30 1.20
C PRO A 64 -31.43 16.69 1.73
N GLY A 65 -30.94 17.55 0.84
CA GLY A 65 -30.43 18.88 1.20
C GLY A 65 -28.92 18.94 1.48
N ASP A 66 -28.16 17.87 1.22
CA ASP A 66 -26.69 17.91 1.22
C ASP A 66 -26.20 18.92 0.17
N PRO A 67 -25.36 19.91 0.53
CA PRO A 67 -24.76 20.83 -0.43
C PRO A 67 -23.70 20.17 -1.34
N GLY A 68 -23.15 19.02 -0.95
CA GLY A 68 -22.04 18.35 -1.62
C GLY A 68 -22.33 17.94 -3.07
N PHE A 69 -21.55 18.44 -4.02
CA PHE A 69 -21.67 18.08 -5.43
C PHE A 69 -20.33 17.65 -6.06
N VAL A 70 -20.43 16.87 -7.15
CA VAL A 70 -19.28 16.42 -7.95
C VAL A 70 -19.07 17.41 -9.09
N ALA A 71 -17.86 17.96 -9.22
CA ALA A 71 -17.53 18.89 -10.29
C ALA A 71 -17.51 18.18 -11.66
N THR A 72 -18.03 18.85 -12.69
CA THR A 72 -18.12 18.29 -14.05
C THR A 72 -17.10 18.88 -15.02
N ARG A 73 -16.44 19.97 -14.62
CA ARG A 73 -15.44 20.74 -15.39
C ARG A 73 -14.47 21.46 -14.43
N PRO A 74 -13.25 21.84 -14.88
CA PRO A 74 -12.23 22.44 -14.01
C PRO A 74 -12.72 23.67 -13.23
N GLY A 75 -13.42 24.60 -13.90
CA GLY A 75 -13.99 25.81 -13.30
C GLY A 75 -15.18 25.61 -12.34
N GLU A 76 -15.43 24.38 -11.89
CA GLU A 76 -16.35 24.06 -10.78
C GLU A 76 -15.61 23.50 -9.56
N PHE A 77 -14.32 23.19 -9.67
CA PHE A 77 -13.67 22.25 -8.75
C PHE A 77 -13.51 22.78 -7.31
N ASP A 78 -13.07 24.03 -7.12
CA ASP A 78 -12.97 24.61 -5.78
C ASP A 78 -14.35 24.80 -5.12
N ALA A 79 -15.37 25.13 -5.90
CA ALA A 79 -16.75 25.24 -5.41
C ALA A 79 -17.32 23.87 -5.02
N ALA A 80 -17.00 22.82 -5.78
CA ALA A 80 -17.33 21.45 -5.42
C ALA A 80 -16.59 21.01 -4.15
N ARG A 81 -15.28 21.27 -4.03
CA ARG A 81 -14.50 20.95 -2.83
C ARG A 81 -15.10 21.61 -1.59
N ALA A 82 -15.34 22.92 -1.62
CA ALA A 82 -15.97 23.67 -0.55
C ALA A 82 -17.40 23.18 -0.21
N SER A 83 -18.15 22.64 -1.19
CA SER A 83 -19.50 22.11 -0.95
C SER A 83 -19.53 20.84 -0.07
N TRP A 84 -18.43 20.09 0.01
CA TRP A 84 -18.31 18.93 0.90
C TRP A 84 -17.80 19.30 2.31
N GLU A 85 -17.27 20.50 2.49
CA GLU A 85 -16.65 21.00 3.72
C GLU A 85 -17.73 21.51 4.72
N THR A 86 -18.69 20.63 5.00
CA THR A 86 -19.82 20.83 5.93
C THR A 86 -19.41 20.68 7.40
N PRO A 87 -20.23 21.09 8.39
CA PRO A 87 -19.89 20.93 9.81
C PRO A 87 -19.58 19.48 10.25
N GLU A 88 -20.16 18.47 9.59
CA GLU A 88 -19.86 17.03 9.77
C GLU A 88 -18.55 16.56 9.09
N TYR A 89 -17.96 17.37 8.20
CA TYR A 89 -16.60 17.22 7.68
C TYR A 89 -15.58 17.87 8.64
N GLY A 90 -16.01 18.92 9.34
CA GLY A 90 -15.25 19.61 10.37
C GLY A 90 -14.16 20.53 9.83
N TYR A 91 -13.12 20.75 10.63
CA TYR A 91 -12.17 21.87 10.46
C TYR A 91 -10.72 21.43 10.62
N TYR A 92 -9.79 22.17 10.00
CA TYR A 92 -8.35 21.91 10.00
C TYR A 92 -7.76 21.72 11.43
N THR A 93 -8.17 22.56 12.38
CA THR A 93 -7.78 22.48 13.81
C THR A 93 -8.69 21.58 14.66
N GLY A 94 -9.77 21.04 14.10
CA GLY A 94 -10.82 20.33 14.85
C GLY A 94 -11.67 21.21 15.76
N HIS A 95 -11.54 22.54 15.68
CA HIS A 95 -12.35 23.49 16.43
C HIS A 95 -13.47 24.07 15.57
N ASN A 96 -14.70 24.06 16.06
CA ASN A 96 -15.85 24.68 15.39
C ASN A 96 -15.91 26.20 15.67
N PRO A 97 -15.78 27.07 14.65
CA PRO A 97 -15.83 28.53 14.83
C PRO A 97 -17.14 29.07 15.43
N ALA A 98 -18.22 28.28 15.46
CA ALA A 98 -19.49 28.65 16.11
C ALA A 98 -19.51 28.41 17.64
N ASN A 99 -18.59 27.60 18.17
CA ASN A 99 -18.51 27.21 19.58
C ASN A 99 -17.21 27.74 20.22
N PRO A 100 -17.08 29.02 20.60
CA PRO A 100 -15.80 29.58 21.05
C PRO A 100 -15.20 28.83 22.26
N GLY A 101 -14.04 28.23 22.07
CA GLY A 101 -13.35 27.41 23.07
C GLY A 101 -11.94 26.99 22.63
N THR A 102 -11.29 26.12 23.40
CA THR A 102 -9.92 25.61 23.11
C THR A 102 -9.84 24.09 23.03
N ALA A 103 -10.96 23.40 23.18
CA ALA A 103 -11.06 21.95 22.98
C ALA A 103 -11.47 21.65 21.54
N VAL A 104 -10.89 20.58 20.99
CA VAL A 104 -11.36 19.97 19.73
C VAL A 104 -12.76 19.43 19.95
N ASP A 105 -13.75 20.02 19.28
CA ASP A 105 -15.17 19.69 19.39
C ASP A 105 -15.79 19.20 18.05
N SER A 106 -15.02 19.26 16.97
CA SER A 106 -15.43 18.95 15.60
C SER A 106 -14.49 17.91 14.97
N PRO A 107 -14.89 17.21 13.89
CA PRO A 107 -13.97 16.39 13.10
C PRO A 107 -12.79 17.21 12.58
N TRP A 108 -11.66 16.54 12.38
CA TRP A 108 -10.48 17.10 11.71
C TRP A 108 -9.76 16.09 10.82
N GLN A 109 -10.02 14.80 11.05
CA GLN A 109 -9.43 13.70 10.32
C GLN A 109 -9.74 13.69 8.82
N LEU A 110 -10.83 14.34 8.39
CA LEU A 110 -11.21 14.47 6.98
C LEU A 110 -10.40 15.58 6.29
N ALA A 111 -10.22 16.72 6.96
CA ALA A 111 -9.38 17.82 6.50
C ALA A 111 -7.90 17.41 6.40
N ALA A 112 -7.38 16.70 7.41
CA ALA A 112 -5.98 16.26 7.44
C ALA A 112 -5.56 15.32 6.31
N VAL A 113 -6.51 14.63 5.67
CA VAL A 113 -6.27 13.78 4.49
C VAL A 113 -6.81 14.40 3.19
N ASN A 114 -7.23 15.66 3.21
CA ASN A 114 -7.83 16.42 2.11
C ASN A 114 -9.02 15.73 1.42
N ALA A 115 -9.89 15.06 2.18
CA ALA A 115 -10.93 14.17 1.66
C ALA A 115 -11.96 14.87 0.74
N SER A 116 -12.24 16.16 0.96
CA SER A 116 -13.13 16.98 0.12
C SER A 116 -12.71 16.99 -1.35
N THR A 117 -11.40 16.89 -1.63
CA THR A 117 -10.85 16.83 -2.99
C THR A 117 -11.26 15.56 -3.73
N ALA A 118 -11.27 14.41 -3.03
CA ALA A 118 -11.73 13.15 -3.58
C ALA A 118 -13.26 13.15 -3.76
N TYR A 119 -14.01 13.69 -2.79
CA TYR A 119 -15.47 13.80 -2.87
C TYR A 119 -15.93 14.71 -4.03
N ALA A 120 -15.21 15.82 -4.29
CA ALA A 120 -15.44 16.71 -5.43
C ALA A 120 -15.21 16.04 -6.80
N LEU A 121 -14.37 15.00 -6.86
CA LEU A 121 -14.21 14.10 -8.02
C LEU A 121 -15.15 12.87 -8.00
N GLY A 122 -16.00 12.74 -6.96
CA GLY A 122 -16.97 11.66 -6.79
C GLY A 122 -16.45 10.40 -6.06
N TYR A 123 -15.20 10.40 -5.59
CA TYR A 123 -14.56 9.25 -4.96
C TYR A 123 -14.69 9.28 -3.43
N CYS A 124 -15.32 8.22 -2.92
CA CYS A 124 -15.83 8.11 -1.53
C CYS A 124 -15.67 6.69 -0.97
N GLY A 125 -14.95 5.82 -1.68
CA GLY A 125 -14.86 4.38 -1.38
C GLY A 125 -15.98 3.52 -1.99
N ARG A 126 -16.87 4.10 -2.81
CA ARG A 126 -17.98 3.35 -3.45
C ARG A 126 -17.45 2.15 -4.25
N GLY A 127 -18.06 0.99 -4.02
CA GLY A 127 -17.71 -0.28 -4.68
C GLY A 127 -16.55 -1.04 -4.03
N VAL A 128 -15.81 -0.42 -3.11
CA VAL A 128 -14.68 -1.03 -2.40
C VAL A 128 -15.18 -1.80 -1.19
N LYS A 129 -14.51 -2.92 -0.91
CA LYS A 129 -14.73 -3.75 0.27
C LYS A 129 -13.58 -3.60 1.26
N LEU A 130 -13.90 -3.19 2.48
CA LEU A 130 -12.97 -3.06 3.60
C LEU A 130 -13.34 -4.05 4.70
N GLY A 131 -12.37 -4.42 5.52
CA GLY A 131 -12.53 -5.29 6.67
C GLY A 131 -12.14 -4.59 7.97
N MET A 132 -12.67 -5.07 9.09
CA MET A 132 -12.24 -4.69 10.43
C MET A 132 -12.16 -5.94 11.32
N MET A 133 -11.07 -6.05 12.08
CA MET A 133 -10.87 -7.05 13.12
C MET A 133 -10.64 -6.30 14.44
N ASP A 134 -11.66 -6.22 15.31
CA ASP A 134 -11.68 -5.37 16.51
C ASP A 134 -12.61 -5.97 17.62
N SER A 135 -13.07 -5.24 18.64
CA SER A 135 -13.92 -5.80 19.72
C SER A 135 -15.37 -6.17 19.29
N GLY A 136 -15.72 -5.97 18.02
CA GLY A 136 -17.09 -6.00 17.50
C GLY A 136 -17.67 -4.60 17.33
N TYR A 137 -18.97 -4.47 17.06
CA TYR A 137 -19.61 -3.15 16.91
C TYR A 137 -21.08 -3.12 17.33
N ARG A 138 -21.53 -1.94 17.79
CA ARG A 138 -22.90 -1.72 18.26
C ARG A 138 -23.85 -1.51 17.08
N VAL A 139 -24.43 -2.60 16.60
CA VAL A 139 -25.23 -2.72 15.35
C VAL A 139 -26.33 -1.66 15.19
N THR A 140 -26.94 -1.19 16.28
CA THR A 140 -28.10 -0.29 16.26
C THR A 140 -27.76 1.20 16.20
N HIS A 141 -26.48 1.57 16.29
CA HIS A 141 -26.03 2.97 16.31
C HIS A 141 -26.41 3.74 15.02
N GLU A 142 -27.02 4.92 15.15
CA GLU A 142 -27.62 5.66 14.02
C GLU A 142 -26.60 6.07 12.95
N GLY A 143 -25.39 6.43 13.40
CA GLY A 143 -24.26 6.79 12.55
C GLY A 143 -23.73 5.67 11.62
N PHE A 144 -24.36 4.49 11.59
CA PHE A 144 -23.96 3.36 10.76
C PHE A 144 -24.94 3.10 9.61
N GLN A 145 -24.45 3.18 8.37
CA GLN A 145 -25.28 2.88 7.20
C GLN A 145 -25.51 1.35 7.07
N THR A 146 -26.67 0.89 7.55
CA THR A 146 -27.01 -0.54 7.77
C THR A 146 -26.83 -1.45 6.56
N GLY A 147 -26.96 -0.93 5.32
CA GLY A 147 -26.71 -1.71 4.09
C GLY A 147 -25.23 -1.92 3.73
N ARG A 148 -24.32 -1.08 4.28
CA ARG A 148 -22.89 -1.09 3.99
C ARG A 148 -22.03 -1.77 5.05
N ILE A 149 -22.48 -1.89 6.30
CA ILE A 149 -21.75 -2.58 7.37
C ILE A 149 -22.37 -3.97 7.59
N ALA A 150 -21.56 -5.02 7.54
CA ALA A 150 -21.99 -6.39 7.78
C ALA A 150 -20.98 -7.17 8.66
N PRO A 151 -21.45 -8.01 9.61
CA PRO A 151 -20.56 -8.95 10.27
C PRO A 151 -20.15 -10.06 9.30
N VAL A 152 -18.94 -10.58 9.44
CA VAL A 152 -18.63 -11.93 8.94
C VAL A 152 -18.99 -12.96 10.01
N ARG A 153 -19.48 -14.12 9.57
CA ARG A 153 -19.77 -15.26 10.43
C ARG A 153 -18.89 -16.43 9.99
N ALA A 154 -18.14 -16.99 10.93
CA ALA A 154 -17.33 -18.19 10.72
C ALA A 154 -17.25 -19.00 12.02
N GLU A 155 -16.96 -20.28 11.93
CA GLU A 155 -16.83 -21.18 13.08
C GLU A 155 -15.57 -22.02 12.99
N GLY A 156 -15.10 -22.49 14.15
CA GLY A 156 -13.98 -23.40 14.23
C GLY A 156 -13.90 -24.08 15.59
N VAL A 157 -12.75 -24.69 15.85
CA VAL A 157 -12.40 -25.34 17.11
C VAL A 157 -11.02 -24.84 17.49
N TYR A 158 -10.84 -24.37 18.73
CA TYR A 158 -9.55 -23.87 19.20
C TYR A 158 -8.49 -24.96 19.12
N GLY A 159 -7.34 -24.63 18.53
CA GLY A 159 -6.21 -25.55 18.40
C GLY A 159 -5.39 -25.70 19.69
N THR A 160 -5.35 -24.66 20.51
CA THR A 160 -4.63 -24.53 21.77
C THR A 160 -5.56 -24.04 22.89
N SER A 161 -5.09 -24.05 24.14
CA SER A 161 -5.73 -23.38 25.28
C SER A 161 -4.97 -22.09 25.62
N GLY A 162 -5.60 -21.13 26.27
CA GLY A 162 -4.92 -19.90 26.71
C GLY A 162 -5.86 -18.82 27.23
N PHE A 163 -5.28 -17.65 27.48
CA PHE A 163 -5.95 -16.50 28.08
C PHE A 163 -5.51 -15.20 27.41
N GLY A 164 -6.38 -14.20 27.41
CA GLY A 164 -5.96 -12.81 27.30
C GLY A 164 -5.60 -12.25 28.67
N TYR A 165 -4.73 -11.23 28.75
CA TYR A 165 -4.39 -10.58 30.03
C TYR A 165 -4.85 -9.13 29.96
N ARG A 166 -5.69 -8.67 30.90
CA ARG A 166 -6.29 -7.32 30.90
C ARG A 166 -5.56 -6.39 31.88
N ASN A 167 -4.63 -5.57 31.39
CA ASN A 167 -3.96 -4.45 32.11
C ASN A 167 -3.47 -4.73 33.55
N ALA A 168 -3.22 -6.00 33.89
CA ALA A 168 -2.91 -6.49 35.23
C ALA A 168 -2.43 -7.95 35.16
N ALA A 169 -2.04 -8.51 36.30
CA ALA A 169 -1.61 -9.91 36.46
C ALA A 169 -2.72 -10.96 36.24
N THR A 170 -3.97 -10.58 35.96
CA THR A 170 -5.12 -11.49 35.96
C THR A 170 -5.43 -12.03 34.56
N PRO A 171 -5.43 -13.36 34.35
CA PRO A 171 -5.92 -13.99 33.12
C PRO A 171 -7.43 -13.75 32.92
N ALA A 172 -7.84 -13.52 31.68
CA ALA A 172 -9.20 -13.17 31.25
C ALA A 172 -9.53 -13.80 29.89
N ASN A 173 -10.82 -13.78 29.51
CA ASN A 173 -11.32 -14.29 28.23
C ASN A 173 -10.77 -15.68 27.79
N PRO A 174 -10.74 -16.69 28.71
CA PRO A 174 -10.12 -17.99 28.45
C PRO A 174 -10.64 -18.68 27.20
N PHE A 175 -9.78 -19.45 26.54
CA PHE A 175 -10.15 -20.38 25.47
C PHE A 175 -9.49 -21.74 25.72
N THR A 176 -10.15 -22.82 25.30
CA THR A 176 -9.73 -24.19 25.62
C THR A 176 -9.63 -25.02 24.35
N ALA A 177 -8.52 -25.74 24.18
CA ALA A 177 -8.31 -26.63 23.04
C ALA A 177 -9.48 -27.63 22.88
N GLY A 178 -9.98 -27.80 21.66
CA GLY A 178 -11.13 -28.66 21.38
C GLY A 178 -12.51 -28.01 21.62
N GLN A 179 -12.60 -26.83 22.25
CA GLN A 179 -13.85 -26.08 22.34
C GLN A 179 -14.18 -25.40 21.00
N ARG A 180 -15.46 -25.40 20.61
CA ARG A 180 -15.93 -24.65 19.43
C ARG A 180 -15.93 -23.14 19.69
N PHE A 181 -15.63 -22.37 18.66
CA PHE A 181 -15.79 -20.92 18.65
C PHE A 181 -16.63 -20.45 17.46
N THR A 182 -17.18 -19.24 17.59
CA THR A 182 -17.87 -18.51 16.52
C THR A 182 -17.26 -17.11 16.41
N VAL A 183 -16.83 -16.74 15.21
CA VAL A 183 -16.48 -15.37 14.86
C VAL A 183 -17.75 -14.67 14.41
N ALA A 184 -18.09 -13.57 15.08
CA ALA A 184 -19.25 -12.73 14.78
C ALA A 184 -18.93 -11.28 15.17
N GLY A 185 -18.84 -10.37 14.21
CA GLY A 185 -18.56 -8.95 14.48
C GLY A 185 -19.72 -8.20 15.16
N ASP A 186 -20.94 -8.70 15.00
CA ASP A 186 -22.18 -8.17 15.56
C ASP A 186 -22.50 -8.69 16.97
N GLN A 187 -21.62 -9.52 17.54
CA GLN A 187 -21.79 -10.14 18.87
C GLN A 187 -20.49 -9.99 19.67
N ALA A 188 -20.29 -8.89 20.37
CA ALA A 188 -19.13 -8.76 21.27
C ALA A 188 -19.19 -9.84 22.36
N ARG A 189 -18.05 -10.49 22.63
CA ARG A 189 -17.94 -11.60 23.61
C ARG A 189 -18.16 -11.14 25.05
N GLU A 190 -17.81 -9.89 25.33
CA GLU A 190 -18.12 -9.14 26.54
C GLU A 190 -19.07 -7.98 26.15
N SER A 191 -19.62 -7.23 27.10
CA SER A 191 -20.45 -6.05 26.77
C SER A 191 -19.68 -4.86 26.16
N ASP A 192 -18.42 -5.06 25.75
CA ASP A 192 -17.50 -4.05 25.22
C ASP A 192 -17.53 -3.98 23.69
N TYR A 193 -18.60 -3.39 23.17
CA TYR A 193 -18.68 -2.94 21.79
C TYR A 193 -17.91 -1.62 21.54
N GLY A 194 -17.27 -1.04 22.56
CA GLY A 194 -16.89 0.37 22.59
C GLY A 194 -15.87 0.75 21.54
N HIS A 195 -14.75 0.04 21.55
CA HIS A 195 -13.61 0.35 20.72
C HIS A 195 -13.93 0.18 19.21
N GLY A 196 -14.40 -1.00 18.80
CA GLY A 196 -14.73 -1.26 17.39
C GLY A 196 -15.91 -0.42 16.87
N THR A 197 -16.86 -0.01 17.73
CA THR A 197 -17.86 1.01 17.37
C THR A 197 -17.19 2.34 17.01
N GLY A 198 -16.18 2.77 17.77
CA GLY A 198 -15.39 3.96 17.46
C GLY A 198 -14.55 3.83 16.18
N MET A 199 -14.01 2.64 15.88
CA MET A 199 -13.20 2.44 14.67
C MET A 199 -14.04 2.45 13.39
N LEU A 200 -15.27 1.94 13.43
CA LEU A 200 -16.19 1.97 12.29
C LEU A 200 -16.67 3.37 11.93
N GLY A 201 -16.89 4.27 12.90
CA GLY A 201 -17.31 5.65 12.63
C GLY A 201 -16.30 6.39 11.76
N VAL A 202 -15.02 6.34 12.14
CA VAL A 202 -13.90 6.97 11.39
C VAL A 202 -13.80 6.45 9.95
N THR A 203 -13.96 5.14 9.73
CA THR A 203 -13.88 4.57 8.38
C THR A 203 -15.14 4.81 7.56
N SER A 204 -16.32 4.61 8.17
CA SER A 204 -17.56 4.25 7.46
C SER A 204 -18.83 4.82 8.08
N GLY A 205 -18.71 5.76 9.03
CA GLY A 205 -19.86 6.51 9.55
C GLY A 205 -20.64 7.19 8.43
N ILE A 206 -21.96 7.16 8.52
CA ILE A 206 -22.85 7.72 7.50
C ILE A 206 -22.63 9.23 7.35
N ARG A 207 -22.80 9.75 6.12
CA ARG A 207 -22.96 11.18 5.87
C ARG A 207 -24.45 11.49 5.82
N ASP A 208 -24.93 12.28 6.77
CA ASP A 208 -26.36 12.60 6.91
C ASP A 208 -26.64 14.03 7.43
N GLY A 209 -25.60 14.86 7.54
CA GLY A 209 -25.68 16.24 8.01
C GLY A 209 -25.51 16.40 9.52
N LYS A 210 -25.22 15.33 10.28
CA LYS A 210 -25.09 15.36 11.74
C LYS A 210 -23.71 14.92 12.22
N GLU A 211 -23.23 15.54 13.30
CA GLU A 211 -22.10 15.11 14.16
C GLU A 211 -20.74 14.86 13.48
N GLN A 212 -20.62 13.82 12.66
CA GLN A 212 -19.44 13.46 11.86
C GLN A 212 -19.83 12.46 10.78
N HIS A 213 -19.03 12.35 9.71
CA HIS A 213 -19.07 11.19 8.81
C HIS A 213 -17.70 10.52 8.63
N GLY A 214 -17.71 9.26 8.20
CA GLY A 214 -16.50 8.49 7.93
C GLY A 214 -15.81 8.92 6.63
N ILE A 215 -14.49 8.71 6.54
CA ILE A 215 -13.68 9.10 5.36
C ILE A 215 -14.00 8.24 4.12
N ALA A 216 -14.36 6.97 4.31
CA ALA A 216 -14.70 6.03 3.25
C ALA A 216 -16.14 5.54 3.36
N PHE A 217 -17.06 6.43 3.73
CA PHE A 217 -18.50 6.19 3.94
C PHE A 217 -19.23 5.58 2.72
N GLY A 218 -18.64 5.62 1.52
CA GLY A 218 -19.12 4.90 0.34
C GLY A 218 -18.79 3.40 0.31
N SER A 219 -17.83 2.93 1.11
CA SER A 219 -17.33 1.55 1.13
C SER A 219 -18.28 0.56 1.78
N LYS A 220 -18.10 -0.73 1.51
CA LYS A 220 -18.73 -1.83 2.27
C LYS A 220 -17.76 -2.36 3.31
N MET A 221 -18.14 -2.29 4.59
CA MET A 221 -17.39 -2.87 5.72
C MET A 221 -17.83 -4.31 6.00
N TYR A 222 -16.83 -5.16 6.26
CA TYR A 222 -16.99 -6.49 6.83
C TYR A 222 -16.32 -6.54 8.20
N VAL A 223 -17.01 -7.06 9.22
CA VAL A 223 -16.53 -6.97 10.63
C VAL A 223 -16.39 -8.35 11.27
N ALA A 224 -15.20 -8.62 11.80
CA ALA A 224 -14.87 -9.76 12.64
C ALA A 224 -14.50 -9.27 14.06
N GLN A 225 -14.62 -10.15 15.06
CA GLN A 225 -14.20 -9.85 16.43
C GLN A 225 -12.86 -10.50 16.78
N THR A 226 -12.07 -9.84 17.64
CA THR A 226 -10.82 -10.37 18.24
C THR A 226 -11.04 -11.48 19.28
N GLY A 227 -12.27 -11.67 19.76
CA GLY A 227 -12.58 -12.63 20.82
C GLY A 227 -12.44 -12.08 22.24
N GLY A 228 -12.41 -10.74 22.41
CA GLY A 228 -12.45 -10.03 23.68
C GLY A 228 -12.37 -8.51 23.51
N SER A 229 -12.09 -7.79 24.59
CA SER A 229 -12.01 -6.32 24.64
C SER A 229 -10.74 -5.70 24.03
N ASP A 230 -10.76 -4.39 23.78
CA ASP A 230 -9.56 -3.60 23.44
C ASP A 230 -8.49 -3.64 24.55
N THR A 231 -8.94 -3.69 25.81
CA THR A 231 -8.08 -3.86 27.00
C THR A 231 -7.41 -5.24 27.10
N GLN A 232 -7.67 -6.18 26.17
CA GLN A 232 -6.99 -7.46 26.11
C GLN A 232 -5.57 -7.32 25.55
N SER A 233 -4.60 -7.96 26.21
CA SER A 233 -3.25 -8.07 25.65
C SER A 233 -3.19 -9.03 24.46
N HIS A 234 -2.48 -8.57 23.44
CA HIS A 234 -2.20 -9.30 22.21
C HIS A 234 -0.70 -9.64 22.14
N GLY A 235 -0.17 -10.17 23.26
CA GLY A 235 1.10 -10.90 23.30
C GLY A 235 0.98 -12.27 22.62
N PRO A 236 1.96 -13.17 22.75
CA PRO A 236 2.02 -14.42 21.99
C PRO A 236 1.02 -15.52 22.42
N PHE A 237 -0.10 -15.17 23.04
CA PHE A 237 -0.94 -16.09 23.84
C PHE A 237 -2.29 -16.42 23.18
N HIS A 238 -2.30 -16.62 21.86
CA HIS A 238 -3.52 -16.63 21.05
C HIS A 238 -3.54 -17.82 20.08
N ASP A 239 -4.68 -18.51 19.97
CA ASP A 239 -4.81 -19.67 19.07
C ASP A 239 -4.68 -19.29 17.58
N TYR A 240 -3.79 -19.99 16.87
CA TYR A 240 -3.63 -19.90 15.42
C TYR A 240 -4.95 -20.13 14.67
N VAL A 241 -5.77 -21.12 15.08
CA VAL A 241 -6.95 -21.53 14.31
C VAL A 241 -8.05 -20.47 14.35
N PHE A 242 -8.27 -19.84 15.51
CA PHE A 242 -9.16 -18.68 15.65
C PHE A 242 -8.73 -17.51 14.75
N TRP A 243 -7.48 -17.06 14.87
CA TRP A 243 -7.01 -15.87 14.15
C TRP A 243 -6.94 -16.07 12.64
N HIS A 244 -6.54 -17.27 12.17
CA HIS A 244 -6.64 -17.62 10.76
C HIS A 244 -8.10 -17.57 10.29
N THR A 245 -9.01 -18.25 10.99
CA THR A 245 -10.44 -18.33 10.62
C THR A 245 -11.10 -16.95 10.56
N ALA A 246 -10.84 -16.08 11.53
CA ALA A 246 -11.43 -14.74 11.59
C ALA A 246 -10.94 -13.84 10.44
N ASN A 247 -9.63 -13.82 10.15
CA ASN A 247 -9.07 -12.99 9.09
C ASN A 247 -9.40 -13.56 7.70
N LYS A 248 -9.41 -14.90 7.56
CA LYS A 248 -9.81 -15.57 6.33
C LYS A 248 -11.28 -15.31 5.99
N ALA A 249 -12.17 -15.20 6.99
CA ALA A 249 -13.56 -14.81 6.78
C ALA A 249 -13.72 -13.37 6.24
N LEU A 250 -12.87 -12.42 6.67
CA LEU A 250 -12.82 -11.08 6.08
C LEU A 250 -12.33 -11.11 4.63
N VAL A 251 -11.28 -11.90 4.35
CA VAL A 251 -10.73 -12.08 3.00
C VAL A 251 -11.75 -12.74 2.06
N ASP A 252 -12.48 -13.77 2.52
CA ASP A 252 -13.50 -14.48 1.72
C ASP A 252 -14.77 -13.66 1.49
N ALA A 253 -15.10 -12.74 2.41
CA ALA A 253 -16.08 -11.69 2.14
C ALA A 253 -15.61 -10.70 1.05
N GLY A 254 -14.31 -10.67 0.76
CA GLY A 254 -13.66 -9.87 -0.27
C GLY A 254 -13.01 -8.59 0.25
N ALA A 255 -12.64 -8.51 1.54
CA ALA A 255 -11.97 -7.34 2.09
C ALA A 255 -10.60 -7.10 1.41
N GLN A 256 -10.45 -5.94 0.79
CA GLN A 256 -9.23 -5.52 0.08
C GLN A 256 -8.20 -4.93 1.05
N VAL A 257 -8.68 -4.30 2.13
CA VAL A 257 -7.88 -3.74 3.22
C VAL A 257 -8.57 -4.09 4.55
N ILE A 258 -7.82 -4.47 5.58
CA ILE A 258 -8.33 -4.84 6.91
C ILE A 258 -7.74 -3.92 7.99
N ASN A 259 -8.61 -3.18 8.69
CA ASN A 259 -8.27 -2.44 9.90
C ASN A 259 -8.01 -3.38 11.08
N SER A 260 -6.99 -3.10 11.89
CA SER A 260 -6.63 -3.87 13.09
C SER A 260 -6.05 -2.95 14.17
N SER A 261 -6.94 -2.21 14.85
CA SER A 261 -6.62 -1.12 15.80
C SER A 261 -6.26 -1.56 17.23
N TRP A 262 -5.85 -2.81 17.44
CA TRP A 262 -5.61 -3.41 18.76
C TRP A 262 -4.11 -3.49 19.10
N GLY A 263 -3.69 -2.71 20.10
CA GLY A 263 -2.27 -2.41 20.36
C GLY A 263 -1.64 -3.13 21.56
N SER A 264 -2.38 -3.38 22.63
CA SER A 264 -1.85 -3.77 23.96
C SER A 264 -0.95 -5.02 23.95
N TYR A 265 0.21 -4.95 24.61
CA TYR A 265 1.05 -6.12 24.91
C TYR A 265 0.92 -6.49 26.40
N VAL A 266 1.38 -7.68 26.81
CA VAL A 266 1.52 -7.99 28.25
C VAL A 266 2.55 -7.05 28.89
N GLN A 267 2.20 -6.49 30.06
CA GLN A 267 3.04 -5.53 30.78
C GLN A 267 4.21 -6.21 31.51
N THR A 268 5.25 -5.44 31.82
CA THR A 268 6.28 -5.88 32.77
C THR A 268 5.82 -5.59 34.19
N ILE A 269 6.36 -6.31 35.16
CA ILE A 269 6.36 -5.85 36.55
C ILE A 269 7.15 -4.52 36.62
N ASP A 270 6.90 -3.68 37.63
CA ASP A 270 7.63 -2.42 37.84
C ASP A 270 9.13 -2.66 38.00
N ARG A 271 9.88 -2.39 36.92
CA ARG A 271 11.33 -2.58 36.84
C ARG A 271 12.11 -1.64 37.76
N THR A 272 11.50 -0.65 38.43
CA THR A 272 12.20 0.14 39.45
C THR A 272 12.30 -0.57 40.80
N ARG A 273 11.42 -1.55 41.05
CA ARG A 273 11.22 -2.22 42.33
C ARG A 273 11.52 -3.72 42.27
N PHE A 274 11.23 -4.37 41.16
CA PHE A 274 11.35 -5.82 41.01
C PHE A 274 12.50 -6.20 40.08
N ASP A 275 13.16 -7.33 40.37
CA ASP A 275 14.21 -7.91 39.55
C ASP A 275 13.67 -8.74 38.37
N GLY A 276 14.59 -9.34 37.59
CA GLY A 276 14.25 -10.22 36.48
C GLY A 276 13.51 -11.51 36.85
N LEU A 277 13.48 -11.89 38.12
CA LEU A 277 12.76 -13.07 38.64
C LEU A 277 11.45 -12.68 39.36
N GLY A 278 11.16 -11.39 39.50
CA GLY A 278 9.99 -10.89 40.23
C GLY A 278 10.19 -10.79 41.75
N ASN A 279 11.43 -10.83 42.26
CA ASN A 279 11.71 -10.54 43.67
C ASN A 279 11.47 -9.05 43.96
N ASP A 280 10.78 -8.74 45.06
CA ASP A 280 10.53 -7.37 45.51
C ASP A 280 11.77 -6.82 46.24
N LEU A 281 12.51 -5.91 45.60
CA LEU A 281 13.66 -5.23 46.19
C LEU A 281 13.25 -3.97 46.98
N GLY A 282 11.95 -3.69 47.10
CA GLY A 282 11.41 -2.47 47.69
C GLY A 282 11.35 -1.30 46.71
N VAL A 283 10.67 -0.22 47.12
CA VAL A 283 10.52 0.99 46.28
C VAL A 283 11.90 1.51 45.86
N ASN A 284 12.11 1.68 44.55
CA ASN A 284 13.39 2.06 43.94
C ASN A 284 14.55 1.06 44.11
N GLY A 285 14.30 -0.14 44.63
CA GLY A 285 15.33 -1.13 44.98
C GLY A 285 16.13 -1.67 43.80
N ASN A 286 15.60 -1.63 42.57
CA ASN A 286 16.29 -2.10 41.37
C ASN A 286 16.85 -0.96 40.49
N ILE A 287 16.88 0.31 40.95
CA ILE A 287 17.29 1.44 40.09
C ILE A 287 18.72 1.30 39.53
N ALA A 288 19.65 0.69 40.26
CA ALA A 288 21.04 0.54 39.81
C ALA A 288 21.20 -0.43 38.62
N ASN A 289 20.36 -1.47 38.56
CA ASN A 289 20.58 -2.64 37.70
C ASN A 289 19.53 -2.79 36.60
N ALA A 290 18.28 -2.42 36.87
CA ALA A 290 17.16 -2.58 35.94
C ALA A 290 17.42 -2.00 34.54
N TYR A 291 16.87 -2.65 33.51
CA TYR A 291 16.87 -2.13 32.15
C TYR A 291 15.86 -0.97 31.99
N GLN A 292 16.16 0.19 32.57
CA GLN A 292 15.33 1.37 32.54
C GLN A 292 15.51 2.13 31.21
N LEU A 293 14.40 2.58 30.64
CA LEU A 293 14.34 3.40 29.43
C LEU A 293 13.31 4.49 29.63
N ARG A 294 13.64 5.73 29.24
CA ARG A 294 12.76 6.88 29.46
C ARG A 294 11.51 6.90 28.56
N GLY A 295 11.42 6.01 27.57
CA GLY A 295 10.70 6.28 26.33
C GLY A 295 11.59 7.11 25.39
N LYS A 296 11.02 7.65 24.32
CA LYS A 296 11.72 8.56 23.41
C LYS A 296 11.53 10.02 23.84
N ASP A 297 10.28 10.39 24.05
CA ASP A 297 9.81 11.75 24.23
C ASP A 297 9.46 12.07 25.70
N SER A 298 9.39 11.05 26.56
CA SER A 298 9.21 11.21 28.00
C SER A 298 10.50 11.65 28.71
N ALA A 299 10.33 12.57 29.67
CA ALA A 299 11.42 13.18 30.43
C ALA A 299 11.90 12.34 31.64
N SER A 300 11.26 11.21 31.97
CA SER A 300 11.63 10.40 33.14
C SER A 300 12.16 9.01 32.75
N PRO A 301 13.36 8.59 33.23
CA PRO A 301 13.93 7.26 32.94
C PRO A 301 13.08 6.09 33.42
N THR A 302 12.12 6.32 34.32
CA THR A 302 11.25 5.30 34.90
C THR A 302 9.82 5.31 34.34
N ALA A 303 9.45 6.27 33.49
CA ALA A 303 8.07 6.39 32.99
C ALA A 303 7.56 5.13 32.28
N MET A 304 8.45 4.41 31.60
CA MET A 304 8.13 3.19 30.86
C MET A 304 8.46 1.90 31.63
N ALA A 305 8.74 1.98 32.95
CA ALA A 305 9.23 0.84 33.75
C ALA A 305 8.27 -0.36 33.83
N THR A 306 6.99 -0.20 33.50
CA THR A 306 5.96 -1.27 33.47
C THR A 306 5.58 -1.76 32.06
N ILE A 307 6.20 -1.23 31.01
CA ILE A 307 5.92 -1.61 29.60
C ILE A 307 7.14 -2.28 28.98
N ILE A 308 6.92 -3.30 28.13
CA ILE A 308 8.02 -3.92 27.37
C ILE A 308 8.65 -2.86 26.45
N PRO A 309 9.99 -2.72 26.45
CA PRO A 309 10.74 -1.92 25.50
C PRO A 309 10.37 -2.14 24.02
N ASN A 310 10.46 -1.07 23.23
CA ASN A 310 10.55 -1.12 21.76
C ASN A 310 11.53 -0.04 21.25
N GLU A 311 12.57 0.28 22.01
CA GLU A 311 13.45 1.42 21.69
C GLU A 311 14.54 1.02 20.70
N TYR A 312 15.03 -0.22 20.79
CA TYR A 312 16.10 -0.76 19.95
C TYR A 312 15.67 -2.06 19.24
N LEU A 313 16.44 -2.48 18.22
CA LEU A 313 16.23 -3.74 17.51
C LEU A 313 16.11 -4.95 18.47
N LYS A 314 16.98 -5.00 19.49
CA LYS A 314 17.01 -6.11 20.47
C LYS A 314 15.68 -6.28 21.23
N ASP A 315 14.90 -5.22 21.38
CA ASP A 315 13.63 -5.22 22.11
C ASP A 315 12.48 -5.81 21.27
N LEU A 316 12.44 -5.44 19.98
CA LEU A 316 11.52 -6.06 19.01
C LEU A 316 11.90 -7.50 18.70
N GLU A 317 13.20 -7.79 18.64
CA GLU A 317 13.69 -9.15 18.45
C GLU A 317 13.35 -10.03 19.66
N TYR A 318 13.42 -9.51 20.90
CA TYR A 318 12.91 -10.21 22.08
C TYR A 318 11.42 -10.55 21.97
N GLN A 319 10.58 -9.63 21.50
CA GLN A 319 9.16 -9.93 21.25
C GLN A 319 8.99 -11.01 20.17
N TYR A 320 9.73 -10.92 19.06
CA TYR A 320 9.76 -11.97 18.03
C TYR A 320 10.19 -13.33 18.63
N PHE A 321 11.21 -13.38 19.47
CA PHE A 321 11.65 -14.61 20.15
C PHE A 321 10.65 -15.14 21.17
N PHE A 322 9.95 -14.27 21.90
CA PHE A 322 8.93 -14.71 22.86
C PHE A 322 7.68 -15.25 22.13
N PHE A 323 7.37 -14.72 20.95
CA PHE A 323 6.47 -15.37 19.99
C PHE A 323 7.05 -16.73 19.56
N LYS A 324 8.27 -16.80 19.02
CA LYS A 324 8.89 -18.06 18.57
C LYS A 324 8.90 -19.13 19.66
N LYS A 325 9.24 -18.80 20.90
CA LYS A 325 9.19 -19.71 22.07
C LYS A 325 7.77 -20.25 22.28
N SER A 326 6.78 -19.37 22.28
CA SER A 326 5.39 -19.74 22.62
C SER A 326 4.70 -20.68 21.64
N TYR A 327 5.08 -20.70 20.35
CA TYR A 327 4.52 -21.62 19.34
C TYR A 327 5.50 -22.73 18.91
N SER A 328 6.71 -22.77 19.49
CA SER A 328 7.64 -23.91 19.35
C SER A 328 7.24 -25.06 20.27
N GLU A 329 7.79 -26.25 20.04
CA GLU A 329 7.55 -27.42 20.90
C GLU A 329 7.92 -27.12 22.36
N GLY A 330 6.99 -27.38 23.29
CA GLY A 330 7.10 -27.01 24.72
C GLY A 330 6.58 -25.60 25.07
N GLY A 331 6.20 -24.76 24.10
CA GLY A 331 5.54 -23.47 24.35
C GLY A 331 4.03 -23.57 24.58
N ILE A 332 3.45 -22.64 25.36
CA ILE A 332 2.03 -22.68 25.75
C ILE A 332 1.01 -22.50 24.61
N GLN A 333 1.44 -22.13 23.41
CA GLN A 333 0.63 -22.09 22.19
C GLN A 333 1.17 -23.06 21.12
N TYR A 334 1.92 -24.09 21.51
CA TYR A 334 2.36 -25.13 20.59
C TYR A 334 1.16 -25.90 20.03
N ASN A 335 1.00 -25.85 18.71
CA ASN A 335 -0.02 -26.61 18.00
C ASN A 335 0.66 -27.63 17.06
N PRO A 336 0.60 -28.94 17.33
CA PRO A 336 1.29 -29.94 16.51
C PRO A 336 0.72 -30.07 15.07
N LYS A 337 -0.42 -29.45 14.76
CA LYS A 337 -0.94 -29.32 13.38
C LYS A 337 -0.36 -28.11 12.64
N TYR A 338 0.15 -27.12 13.37
CA TYR A 338 0.71 -25.87 12.85
C TYR A 338 2.00 -25.49 13.60
N PRO A 339 3.00 -26.40 13.68
CA PRO A 339 4.16 -26.22 14.55
C PRO A 339 4.94 -24.95 14.19
N GLY A 340 5.26 -24.13 15.18
CA GLY A 340 6.00 -22.87 15.03
C GLY A 340 5.22 -21.70 14.41
N ARG A 341 3.91 -21.85 14.09
CA ARG A 341 3.10 -20.76 13.53
C ARG A 341 2.34 -20.00 14.61
N SER A 342 2.66 -18.72 14.80
CA SER A 342 1.91 -17.85 15.70
C SER A 342 0.61 -17.34 15.08
N PHE A 343 -0.23 -16.68 15.87
CA PHE A 343 -1.38 -15.95 15.34
C PHE A 343 -1.01 -14.83 14.35
N MET A 344 0.25 -14.37 14.30
CA MET A 344 0.72 -13.45 13.26
C MET A 344 0.98 -14.17 11.93
N GLU A 345 1.54 -15.39 11.97
CA GLU A 345 1.56 -16.27 10.80
C GLU A 345 0.12 -16.59 10.35
N ALA A 346 -0.81 -16.83 11.28
CA ALA A 346 -2.22 -17.10 10.97
C ALA A 346 -2.88 -15.96 10.16
N ILE A 347 -2.56 -14.70 10.49
CA ILE A 347 -3.02 -13.52 9.76
C ILE A 347 -2.31 -13.39 8.40
N TRP A 348 -1.00 -13.62 8.35
CA TRP A 348 -0.23 -13.60 7.10
C TRP A 348 -0.70 -14.69 6.12
N ASP A 349 -0.88 -15.92 6.59
CA ASP A 349 -1.40 -17.06 5.83
C ASP A 349 -2.79 -16.79 5.25
N ALA A 350 -3.63 -16.02 5.96
CA ALA A 350 -4.96 -15.65 5.49
C ALA A 350 -4.96 -14.59 4.36
N ILE A 351 -3.99 -13.65 4.34
CA ILE A 351 -3.99 -12.51 3.40
C ILE A 351 -3.01 -12.65 2.22
N LYS A 352 -1.91 -13.39 2.36
CA LYS A 352 -0.79 -13.41 1.40
C LYS A 352 -1.19 -13.75 -0.05
N GLU A 353 -2.14 -14.68 -0.21
CA GLU A 353 -2.59 -15.13 -1.54
C GLU A 353 -3.62 -14.18 -2.17
N SER A 354 -4.41 -13.45 -1.37
CA SER A 354 -5.45 -12.53 -1.87
C SER A 354 -4.90 -11.15 -2.25
N GLY A 355 -3.70 -10.80 -1.79
CA GLY A 355 -3.16 -9.44 -1.88
C GLY A 355 -3.84 -8.44 -0.93
N THR A 356 -4.70 -8.89 0.00
CA THR A 356 -5.35 -8.05 1.01
C THR A 356 -4.30 -7.35 1.88
N VAL A 357 -4.45 -6.05 2.11
CA VAL A 357 -3.53 -5.27 2.97
C VAL A 357 -4.06 -5.24 4.42
N ASN A 358 -3.19 -5.39 5.41
CA ASN A 358 -3.53 -5.29 6.83
C ASN A 358 -2.89 -4.04 7.45
N VAL A 359 -3.71 -3.25 8.16
CA VAL A 359 -3.37 -1.91 8.67
C VAL A 359 -3.42 -1.94 10.20
N ARG A 360 -2.36 -1.51 10.88
CA ARG A 360 -2.16 -1.72 12.32
C ARG A 360 -1.72 -0.48 13.09
N SER A 361 -2.31 -0.30 14.27
CA SER A 361 -1.89 0.66 15.28
C SER A 361 -0.45 0.40 15.76
N SER A 362 0.42 1.40 15.70
CA SER A 362 1.83 1.27 16.15
C SER A 362 2.01 1.00 17.65
N GLY A 363 1.05 1.46 18.47
CA GLY A 363 1.06 1.36 19.94
C GLY A 363 1.15 2.73 20.62
N ASN A 364 0.75 2.79 21.90
CA ASN A 364 0.53 4.03 22.63
C ASN A 364 1.50 4.12 23.84
N ASN A 365 2.78 3.87 23.62
CA ASN A 365 3.77 3.61 24.68
C ASN A 365 5.15 4.27 24.45
N ASP A 366 5.18 5.45 23.82
CA ASP A 366 6.34 6.35 23.72
C ASP A 366 7.65 5.78 23.13
N TRP A 367 7.60 4.68 22.38
CA TRP A 367 8.81 4.03 21.87
C TRP A 367 9.25 4.50 20.47
N SER A 368 10.56 4.51 20.21
CA SER A 368 11.13 4.77 18.87
C SER A 368 10.72 3.78 17.78
N ASN A 369 10.14 2.63 18.11
CA ASN A 369 9.65 1.65 17.13
C ASN A 369 8.22 1.18 17.50
N PRO A 370 7.43 0.73 16.52
CA PRO A 370 6.11 0.18 16.78
C PRO A 370 6.24 -1.28 17.24
N TYR A 371 5.23 -1.82 17.94
CA TYR A 371 5.27 -3.19 18.47
C TYR A 371 5.62 -4.25 17.41
N TYR A 372 6.08 -5.45 17.83
CA TYR A 372 6.39 -6.55 16.92
C TYR A 372 5.30 -6.84 15.85
N ARG A 373 4.01 -6.64 16.19
CA ARG A 373 2.88 -6.90 15.28
C ARG A 373 2.78 -5.90 14.10
N PRO A 374 2.75 -4.57 14.30
CA PRO A 374 2.95 -3.61 13.20
C PRO A 374 4.38 -3.69 12.58
N ALA A 375 5.41 -4.07 13.34
CA ALA A 375 6.78 -4.26 12.83
C ALA A 375 7.00 -5.61 12.11
N TYR A 376 5.99 -6.46 11.97
CA TYR A 376 6.11 -7.85 11.48
C TYR A 376 6.91 -8.03 10.17
N PRO A 377 6.80 -7.13 9.16
CA PRO A 377 7.62 -7.21 7.95
C PRO A 377 9.14 -7.14 8.17
N PHE A 378 9.62 -6.61 9.29
CA PHE A 378 11.04 -6.60 9.60
C PHE A 378 11.61 -8.04 9.73
N PHE A 379 10.81 -8.94 10.32
CA PHE A 379 11.16 -10.35 10.55
C PHE A 379 10.59 -11.29 9.47
N ASN A 380 9.54 -10.87 8.76
CA ASN A 380 8.98 -11.55 7.58
C ASN A 380 8.82 -10.58 6.39
N PRO A 381 9.90 -10.28 5.63
CA PRO A 381 9.88 -9.26 4.57
C PRO A 381 8.87 -9.49 3.44
N LEU A 382 8.42 -10.73 3.23
CA LEU A 382 7.37 -11.03 2.24
C LEU A 382 6.04 -10.34 2.57
N ALA A 383 5.78 -10.05 3.85
CA ALA A 383 4.58 -9.34 4.29
C ALA A 383 4.61 -7.84 3.98
N GLU A 384 5.76 -7.23 3.66
CA GLU A 384 5.92 -5.76 3.61
C GLU A 384 4.93 -5.09 2.65
N LYS A 385 4.76 -5.65 1.44
CA LYS A 385 3.83 -5.11 0.43
C LYS A 385 2.35 -5.23 0.81
N GLN A 386 2.02 -5.93 1.90
CA GLN A 386 0.66 -6.12 2.42
C GLN A 386 0.48 -5.61 3.85
N TRP A 387 1.44 -4.86 4.40
CA TRP A 387 1.39 -4.35 5.76
C TRP A 387 1.46 -2.83 5.79
N ILE A 388 0.71 -2.22 6.72
CA ILE A 388 0.84 -0.80 7.07
C ILE A 388 0.86 -0.68 8.59
N ALA A 389 1.87 0.00 9.12
CA ALA A 389 1.91 0.46 10.51
C ALA A 389 1.42 1.92 10.58
N VAL A 390 0.82 2.32 11.70
CA VAL A 390 0.14 3.61 11.83
C VAL A 390 0.53 4.32 13.12
N GLY A 391 1.36 5.37 12.97
CA GLY A 391 1.72 6.33 13.99
C GLY A 391 0.66 7.44 14.14
N GLY A 392 0.82 8.28 15.18
CA GLY A 392 -0.20 9.26 15.57
C GLY A 392 0.19 10.73 15.41
N VAL A 393 -0.77 11.53 14.95
CA VAL A 393 -0.70 12.99 14.75
C VAL A 393 -1.75 13.72 15.62
N GLN A 394 -1.45 14.95 16.04
CA GLN A 394 -2.38 15.90 16.67
C GLN A 394 -2.86 16.96 15.68
N PRO A 395 -4.07 17.55 15.86
CA PRO A 395 -4.47 18.69 15.06
C PRO A 395 -3.64 19.94 15.39
N PRO A 396 -3.57 20.92 14.49
CA PRO A 396 -2.90 22.19 14.71
C PRO A 396 -3.67 23.08 15.68
N THR A 397 -3.00 24.12 16.20
CA THR A 397 -3.54 25.05 17.21
C THR A 397 -3.14 26.49 16.88
N ASP A 398 -3.78 27.49 17.50
CA ASP A 398 -3.45 28.91 17.29
C ASP A 398 -1.98 29.25 17.63
N ALA A 399 -1.36 28.48 18.54
CA ALA A 399 0.04 28.62 18.92
C ALA A 399 1.01 27.85 18.00
N ASN A 400 0.49 26.99 17.11
CA ASN A 400 1.26 26.08 16.27
C ASN A 400 0.40 25.63 15.06
N PRO A 401 0.52 26.29 13.89
CA PRO A 401 -0.34 26.05 12.72
C PRO A 401 -0.02 24.75 11.97
N GLU A 402 1.01 24.02 12.41
CA GLU A 402 1.44 22.73 11.89
C GLU A 402 0.77 21.53 12.60
N TYR A 403 0.72 20.39 11.92
CA TYR A 403 0.29 19.14 12.55
C TYR A 403 1.45 18.58 13.40
N THR A 404 1.17 18.26 14.66
CA THR A 404 2.21 17.87 15.63
C THR A 404 2.31 16.34 15.78
N LYS A 405 3.49 15.84 16.17
CA LYS A 405 3.66 14.41 16.50
C LYS A 405 2.99 14.15 17.84
N GLN A 406 2.09 13.18 17.91
CA GLN A 406 1.52 12.77 19.19
C GLN A 406 2.60 12.13 20.07
N PHE A 407 2.94 12.84 21.14
CA PHE A 407 3.73 12.38 22.29
C PHE A 407 3.12 11.10 22.89
N GLY A 408 3.93 10.20 23.43
CA GLY A 408 3.45 9.00 24.09
C GLY A 408 3.03 7.89 23.13
N TYR A 409 3.03 8.11 21.81
CA TYR A 409 2.65 7.08 20.81
C TYR A 409 3.86 6.63 20.00
N ASN A 410 3.95 5.30 19.81
CA ASN A 410 5.07 4.62 19.19
C ASN A 410 5.32 5.14 17.77
N GLU A 411 6.59 5.27 17.42
CA GLU A 411 7.05 5.90 16.19
C GLU A 411 7.23 4.89 15.05
N ALA A 412 7.68 5.39 13.89
CA ALA A 412 7.90 4.56 12.70
C ALA A 412 9.14 3.66 12.82
N GLY A 413 10.27 4.18 13.32
CA GLY A 413 11.50 3.43 13.59
C GLY A 413 11.97 2.53 12.44
N LEU A 414 12.32 1.29 12.78
CA LEU A 414 12.69 0.22 11.84
C LEU A 414 11.57 -0.16 10.84
N ALA A 415 10.34 0.31 11.05
CA ALA A 415 9.19 0.09 10.18
C ALA A 415 8.89 1.26 9.21
N LYS A 416 9.71 2.33 9.17
CA LYS A 416 9.47 3.56 8.38
C LYS A 416 8.95 3.33 6.95
N TRP A 417 9.47 2.31 6.26
CA TRP A 417 9.11 1.96 4.89
C TRP A 417 7.65 1.51 4.69
N TRP A 418 6.97 1.09 5.76
CA TRP A 418 5.56 0.72 5.76
C TRP A 418 4.72 1.46 6.82
N THR A 419 5.25 2.55 7.41
CA THR A 419 4.52 3.37 8.38
C THR A 419 3.93 4.61 7.71
N VAL A 420 2.69 4.96 8.07
CA VAL A 420 2.12 6.31 7.90
C VAL A 420 1.80 6.92 9.26
N SER A 421 1.65 8.24 9.34
CA SER A 421 1.15 8.91 10.55
C SER A 421 -0.19 9.56 10.25
N THR A 422 -1.21 9.29 11.06
CA THR A 422 -2.58 9.78 10.82
C THR A 422 -3.20 10.43 12.06
N PRO A 423 -4.28 11.22 11.89
CA PRO A 423 -5.08 11.77 12.97
C PRO A 423 -5.35 10.80 14.12
N SER A 424 -4.89 11.14 15.31
CA SER A 424 -4.83 10.20 16.45
C SER A 424 -5.29 10.77 17.80
N ASN A 425 -5.39 12.09 17.90
CA ASN A 425 -5.82 12.80 19.10
C ASN A 425 -7.13 13.54 18.82
N SER A 426 -8.10 13.42 19.72
CA SER A 426 -9.45 13.95 19.61
C SER A 426 -10.15 13.65 18.28
N VAL A 427 -10.02 12.43 17.76
CA VAL A 427 -10.67 12.01 16.51
C VAL A 427 -12.17 11.81 16.76
N ARG A 428 -13.01 12.66 16.16
CA ARG A 428 -14.48 12.60 16.32
C ARG A 428 -15.05 11.33 15.70
N THR A 429 -15.81 10.53 16.47
CA THR A 429 -16.38 9.25 16.01
C THR A 429 -17.59 8.78 16.83
N THR A 430 -18.29 7.75 16.35
CA THR A 430 -19.42 7.03 16.98
C THR A 430 -19.02 6.34 18.30
N ASN A 431 -19.95 6.19 19.25
CA ASN A 431 -19.66 5.70 20.61
C ASN A 431 -20.70 4.67 21.09
N SER A 432 -20.28 3.58 21.75
CA SER A 432 -21.21 2.51 22.15
C SER A 432 -22.12 2.81 23.35
N GLY A 433 -21.99 3.98 23.99
CA GLY A 433 -22.79 4.35 25.16
C GLY A 433 -24.29 4.61 24.87
N GLY A 434 -24.67 4.69 23.60
CA GLY A 434 -26.05 4.92 23.16
C GLY A 434 -26.19 4.74 21.65
N ASP A 435 -27.41 4.87 21.12
CA ASP A 435 -27.68 4.80 19.67
C ASP A 435 -27.31 6.09 18.93
N THR A 436 -27.18 7.20 19.66
CA THR A 436 -26.95 8.57 19.16
C THR A 436 -25.68 9.20 19.75
N ASN A 437 -24.79 8.39 20.34
CA ASN A 437 -23.66 8.91 21.12
C ASN A 437 -22.41 9.07 20.24
N TYR A 438 -21.79 10.24 20.29
CA TYR A 438 -20.53 10.50 19.59
C TYR A 438 -19.47 11.01 20.58
N SER A 439 -18.23 10.58 20.40
CA SER A 439 -17.09 10.85 21.30
C SER A 439 -15.84 11.20 20.52
N ASN A 440 -14.83 11.74 21.21
CA ASN A 440 -13.51 11.99 20.65
C ASN A 440 -12.57 10.88 21.11
N SER A 441 -11.99 10.14 20.16
CA SER A 441 -11.09 9.01 20.42
C SER A 441 -9.63 9.44 20.40
N ASN A 442 -8.81 8.78 21.21
CA ASN A 442 -7.37 9.04 21.35
C ASN A 442 -6.60 7.72 21.25
N GLY A 443 -5.59 7.66 20.38
CA GLY A 443 -4.70 6.51 20.23
C GLY A 443 -4.16 6.36 18.80
N THR A 444 -3.14 5.52 18.61
CA THR A 444 -2.87 4.93 17.29
C THR A 444 -4.04 4.06 16.81
N SER A 445 -4.96 3.68 17.72
CA SER A 445 -6.20 2.97 17.41
C SER A 445 -7.11 3.73 16.43
N PRO A 446 -7.65 4.94 16.72
CA PRO A 446 -8.43 5.75 15.76
C PRO A 446 -7.62 6.29 14.58
N ALA A 447 -6.29 6.28 14.65
CA ALA A 447 -5.42 6.61 13.53
C ALA A 447 -5.44 5.53 12.43
N THR A 448 -5.50 4.25 12.83
CA THR A 448 -5.51 3.08 11.93
C THR A 448 -6.71 3.04 10.94
N PRO A 449 -7.96 3.35 11.33
CA PRO A 449 -9.09 3.41 10.39
C PRO A 449 -9.00 4.61 9.44
N VAL A 450 -8.29 5.70 9.77
CA VAL A 450 -8.03 6.79 8.80
C VAL A 450 -7.20 6.27 7.63
N ALA A 451 -6.08 5.58 7.90
CA ALA A 451 -5.25 4.99 6.85
C ALA A 451 -6.02 3.93 6.04
N THR A 452 -6.83 3.11 6.70
CA THR A 452 -7.72 2.13 6.04
C THR A 452 -8.76 2.81 5.13
N ALA A 453 -9.33 3.93 5.57
CA ALA A 453 -10.33 4.68 4.82
C ALA A 453 -9.72 5.41 3.61
N VAL A 454 -8.55 6.02 3.75
CA VAL A 454 -7.83 6.64 2.62
C VAL A 454 -7.56 5.60 1.53
N MET A 455 -7.06 4.40 1.89
CA MET A 455 -6.97 3.29 0.93
C MET A 455 -8.32 2.92 0.30
N GLY A 456 -9.40 2.94 1.08
CA GLY A 456 -10.76 2.71 0.59
C GLY A 456 -11.18 3.70 -0.49
N VAL A 457 -10.97 5.00 -0.27
CA VAL A 457 -11.26 6.04 -1.25
C VAL A 457 -10.38 5.88 -2.50
N LEU A 458 -9.07 5.67 -2.34
CA LEU A 458 -8.14 5.46 -3.44
C LEU A 458 -8.47 4.21 -4.28
N LEU A 459 -8.89 3.11 -3.67
CA LEU A 459 -9.36 1.91 -4.38
C LEU A 459 -10.62 2.17 -5.23
N SER A 460 -11.44 3.17 -4.88
CA SER A 460 -12.58 3.59 -5.73
C SER A 460 -12.16 4.46 -6.92
N ARG A 461 -11.02 5.17 -6.80
CA ARG A 461 -10.39 5.97 -7.87
C ARG A 461 -9.60 5.11 -8.87
N TYR A 462 -8.98 4.01 -8.43
CA TYR A 462 -8.13 3.15 -9.25
C TYR A 462 -8.64 1.70 -9.35
N PRO A 463 -9.78 1.45 -10.03
CA PRO A 463 -10.32 0.10 -10.15
C PRO A 463 -9.36 -0.90 -10.83
N ASN A 464 -8.46 -0.44 -11.71
CA ASN A 464 -7.43 -1.27 -12.36
C ASN A 464 -6.30 -1.70 -11.41
N MET A 465 -6.09 -1.02 -10.29
CA MET A 465 -5.05 -1.38 -9.31
C MET A 465 -5.52 -2.47 -8.33
N ASP A 466 -4.58 -3.21 -7.75
CA ASP A 466 -4.82 -4.01 -6.55
C ASP A 466 -4.54 -3.22 -5.24
N ALA A 467 -4.81 -3.82 -4.09
CA ALA A 467 -4.62 -3.16 -2.80
C ALA A 467 -3.14 -2.87 -2.46
N LYS A 468 -2.19 -3.65 -3.00
CA LYS A 468 -0.74 -3.44 -2.80
C LYS A 468 -0.26 -2.26 -3.64
N GLN A 469 -0.79 -2.12 -4.86
CA GLN A 469 -0.56 -0.97 -5.74
C GLN A 469 -1.19 0.31 -5.18
N VAL A 470 -2.42 0.26 -4.65
CA VAL A 470 -3.01 1.42 -3.97
C VAL A 470 -2.30 1.75 -2.65
N ARG A 471 -1.76 0.77 -1.92
CA ARG A 471 -0.86 1.02 -0.79
C ARG A 471 0.39 1.78 -1.26
N GLU A 472 1.06 1.32 -2.31
CA GLU A 472 2.25 1.99 -2.86
C GLU A 472 1.94 3.42 -3.33
N LEU A 473 0.78 3.62 -3.97
CA LEU A 473 0.29 4.97 -4.30
C LEU A 473 0.09 5.81 -3.03
N MET A 474 -0.65 5.32 -2.04
CA MET A 474 -0.94 6.06 -0.79
C MET A 474 0.34 6.46 -0.04
N LEU A 475 1.36 5.60 -0.01
CA LEU A 475 2.66 5.93 0.59
C LEU A 475 3.40 6.99 -0.24
N THR A 476 3.46 6.84 -1.56
CA THR A 476 4.21 7.76 -2.44
C THR A 476 3.51 9.10 -2.72
N THR A 477 2.21 9.19 -2.46
CA THR A 477 1.43 10.45 -2.45
C THR A 477 1.18 10.99 -1.04
N ALA A 478 1.67 10.35 0.03
CA ALA A 478 1.63 10.92 1.38
C ALA A 478 2.40 12.25 1.44
N ASN A 479 2.00 13.09 2.40
CA ASN A 479 2.36 14.49 2.46
C ASN A 479 3.08 14.87 3.76
N ASN A 480 4.06 15.77 3.61
CA ASN A 480 4.86 16.42 4.65
C ASN A 480 4.99 17.95 4.46
N LYS A 481 4.26 18.53 3.48
CA LYS A 481 4.26 19.97 3.13
C LYS A 481 2.86 20.62 3.10
N MET A 482 2.76 21.85 3.58
CA MET A 482 1.57 22.71 3.46
C MET A 482 1.27 23.00 1.99
N SER A 483 0.08 23.56 1.73
CA SER A 483 -0.37 23.98 0.40
C SER A 483 0.46 25.10 -0.25
N ASP A 484 1.29 25.79 0.52
CA ASP A 484 2.27 26.80 0.06
C ASP A 484 3.65 26.21 -0.27
N GLY A 485 3.93 24.98 0.17
CA GLY A 485 5.17 24.25 -0.06
C GLY A 485 6.11 24.14 1.17
N ASP A 486 5.83 24.83 2.27
CA ASP A 486 6.62 24.75 3.50
C ASP A 486 6.33 23.44 4.28
N ARG A 487 7.29 22.95 5.08
CA ARG A 487 7.15 21.69 5.82
C ARG A 487 6.23 21.86 7.04
N PHE A 488 5.29 20.93 7.25
CA PHE A 488 4.27 21.06 8.32
C PHE A 488 4.36 20.02 9.45
N LEU A 489 5.40 19.18 9.45
CA LEU A 489 5.54 18.07 10.39
C LEU A 489 6.65 18.38 11.39
N GLY A 490 6.32 19.16 12.41
CA GLY A 490 7.15 19.38 13.59
C GLY A 490 8.20 20.48 13.49
N THR A 491 8.13 21.40 12.51
CA THR A 491 9.18 22.39 12.26
C THR A 491 9.35 23.32 13.47
N GLY A 492 10.58 23.39 14.01
CA GLY A 492 10.88 24.17 15.22
C GLY A 492 10.25 23.64 16.52
N GLN A 493 9.54 22.51 16.48
CA GLN A 493 8.84 21.92 17.62
C GLN A 493 9.72 20.89 18.34
N THR A 494 9.50 20.73 19.64
CA THR A 494 10.17 19.74 20.50
C THR A 494 9.17 18.90 21.28
N SER A 495 9.60 17.72 21.71
CA SER A 495 8.86 16.82 22.58
C SER A 495 8.98 17.23 24.06
N PRO A 496 8.23 16.61 25.00
CA PRO A 496 8.37 16.91 26.43
C PRO A 496 9.76 16.64 27.02
N SER A 497 10.61 15.82 26.37
CA SER A 497 12.02 15.62 26.75
C SER A 497 12.98 16.66 26.14
N GLY A 498 12.48 17.56 25.29
CA GLY A 498 13.26 18.59 24.60
C GLY A 498 13.86 18.16 23.25
N GLU A 499 13.69 16.90 22.85
CA GLU A 499 14.17 16.38 21.56
C GLU A 499 13.34 16.99 20.41
N SER A 500 13.96 17.23 19.24
CA SER A 500 13.23 17.80 18.09
C SER A 500 12.25 16.78 17.50
N ILE A 501 11.02 17.23 17.21
CA ILE A 501 10.01 16.40 16.55
C ILE A 501 9.91 16.65 15.03
N ALA A 502 10.74 17.54 14.48
CA ALA A 502 10.74 17.92 13.08
C ALA A 502 11.02 16.75 12.13
N TRP A 503 10.40 16.78 10.96
CA TRP A 503 10.67 15.87 9.85
C TRP A 503 12.12 16.03 9.35
N THR A 504 12.90 14.95 9.45
CA THR A 504 14.34 14.91 9.14
C THR A 504 14.65 14.41 7.73
N ALA A 505 13.81 13.53 7.18
CA ALA A 505 14.08 12.90 5.88
C ALA A 505 14.09 13.92 4.70
N PRO A 506 14.85 13.65 3.63
CA PRO A 506 14.66 14.31 2.34
C PRO A 506 13.23 14.11 1.79
N ASP A 507 12.79 15.02 0.93
CA ASP A 507 11.45 14.92 0.33
C ASP A 507 11.31 13.65 -0.53
N GLY A 508 10.19 12.95 -0.39
CA GLY A 508 9.95 11.67 -1.06
C GLY A 508 10.59 10.45 -0.37
N LEU A 509 11.21 10.59 0.81
CA LEU A 509 11.71 9.47 1.62
C LEU A 509 10.95 9.38 2.97
N PRO A 510 10.66 8.18 3.49
CA PRO A 510 10.04 8.05 4.80
C PRO A 510 10.99 8.38 5.95
N ASP A 511 10.46 9.08 6.95
CA ASP A 511 11.15 9.53 8.15
C ASP A 511 11.06 8.52 9.32
N ALA A 512 12.05 8.53 10.21
CA ALA A 512 12.13 7.58 11.34
C ALA A 512 11.10 7.84 12.46
N ARG A 513 10.56 9.06 12.57
CA ARG A 513 9.49 9.40 13.52
C ARG A 513 8.12 9.25 12.88
N TRP A 514 7.98 9.80 11.67
CA TRP A 514 6.69 10.00 10.99
C TRP A 514 6.32 8.93 9.95
N GLY A 515 7.27 8.08 9.51
CA GLY A 515 7.07 7.21 8.36
C GLY A 515 6.93 8.04 7.08
N TRP A 516 6.01 7.68 6.20
CA TRP A 516 5.73 8.42 4.97
C TRP A 516 4.98 9.75 5.16
N GLY A 517 4.63 10.14 6.38
CA GLY A 517 3.83 11.34 6.67
C GLY A 517 2.34 11.05 6.66
N ILE A 518 1.51 12.07 6.36
CA ILE A 518 0.05 11.94 6.36
C ILE A 518 -0.44 11.48 4.98
N PRO A 519 -1.24 10.41 4.86
CA PRO A 519 -1.86 10.00 3.60
C PRO A 519 -2.75 11.11 3.02
N ASP A 520 -2.42 11.59 1.83
CA ASP A 520 -3.12 12.69 1.17
C ASP A 520 -3.98 12.22 0.00
N LEU A 521 -5.30 12.45 0.08
CA LEU A 521 -6.23 12.18 -1.00
C LEU A 521 -6.18 13.22 -2.11
N ALA A 522 -5.76 14.47 -1.86
CA ALA A 522 -5.64 15.47 -2.92
C ALA A 522 -4.61 15.04 -3.95
N LYS A 523 -3.34 14.85 -3.54
CA LYS A 523 -2.30 14.29 -4.41
C LYS A 523 -2.64 12.86 -4.86
N GLY A 524 -3.29 12.07 -4.00
CA GLY A 524 -3.71 10.70 -4.29
C GLY A 524 -4.68 10.52 -5.46
N MET A 525 -5.39 11.56 -5.93
CA MET A 525 -6.31 11.46 -7.08
C MET A 525 -5.60 11.50 -8.46
N TYR A 526 -4.30 11.83 -8.50
CA TYR A 526 -3.55 12.15 -9.73
C TYR A 526 -2.45 11.13 -10.10
N GLY A 527 -2.53 9.90 -9.61
CA GLY A 527 -1.60 8.78 -9.87
C GLY A 527 -0.52 8.60 -8.78
N PRO A 528 0.39 7.62 -8.93
CA PRO A 528 1.52 7.42 -8.02
C PRO A 528 2.47 8.62 -7.99
N GLY A 529 3.16 8.86 -6.87
CA GLY A 529 4.25 9.85 -6.81
C GLY A 529 5.64 9.25 -7.12
N GLN A 530 5.79 7.93 -6.95
CA GLN A 530 7.01 7.17 -7.23
C GLN A 530 6.64 5.72 -7.56
N PHE A 531 7.61 4.94 -8.03
CA PHE A 531 7.53 3.48 -8.02
C PHE A 531 8.52 2.89 -7.00
N LEU A 532 8.02 2.03 -6.12
CA LEU A 532 8.77 1.26 -5.13
C LEU A 532 9.07 -0.17 -5.60
N SER A 533 8.63 -0.54 -6.81
CA SER A 533 9.06 -1.72 -7.56
C SER A 533 8.61 -1.61 -9.03
N PRO A 534 9.02 -2.51 -9.95
CA PRO A 534 8.48 -2.57 -11.31
C PRO A 534 6.93 -2.61 -11.32
N MET A 535 6.31 -1.58 -11.89
CA MET A 535 4.86 -1.39 -11.87
C MET A 535 4.22 -1.99 -13.13
N THR A 536 3.38 -3.01 -12.97
CA THR A 536 2.54 -3.51 -14.08
C THR A 536 1.12 -2.94 -13.94
N TYR A 537 0.74 -2.03 -14.84
CA TYR A 537 -0.60 -1.44 -14.85
C TYR A 537 -1.47 -2.06 -15.95
N ASN A 538 -2.33 -3.00 -15.56
CA ASN A 538 -3.23 -3.68 -16.48
C ASN A 538 -4.61 -2.97 -16.55
N MET A 539 -4.83 -2.21 -17.62
CA MET A 539 -6.06 -1.45 -17.82
C MET A 539 -7.15 -2.25 -18.55
N ASP A 540 -7.75 -3.23 -17.88
CA ASP A 540 -8.85 -4.02 -18.43
C ASP A 540 -10.23 -3.69 -17.84
N LYS A 541 -10.33 -2.86 -16.80
CA LYS A 541 -11.61 -2.50 -16.15
C LYS A 541 -12.12 -1.11 -16.53
N THR A 542 -11.24 -0.14 -16.80
CA THR A 542 -11.64 1.19 -17.33
C THR A 542 -10.95 1.51 -18.67
N PRO A 543 -11.62 2.22 -19.58
CA PRO A 543 -11.10 2.53 -20.91
C PRO A 543 -10.07 3.68 -20.92
N LEU A 544 -10.06 4.51 -19.88
CA LEU A 544 -9.21 5.69 -19.73
C LEU A 544 -8.79 5.86 -18.25
N ASP A 545 -7.59 6.37 -18.04
CA ASP A 545 -7.07 6.88 -16.76
C ASP A 545 -6.00 7.94 -17.06
N VAL A 546 -5.79 8.85 -16.12
CA VAL A 546 -4.86 9.99 -16.23
C VAL A 546 -4.02 10.08 -14.97
N TRP A 547 -2.70 10.07 -15.11
CA TRP A 547 -1.75 10.34 -14.03
C TRP A 547 -1.04 11.67 -14.32
N SER A 548 -1.15 12.60 -13.37
CA SER A 548 -0.65 13.97 -13.48
C SER A 548 0.38 14.34 -12.42
N ASN A 549 0.60 13.48 -11.42
CA ASN A 549 1.75 13.57 -10.53
C ASN A 549 3.06 13.29 -11.29
N ASP A 550 4.13 13.96 -10.86
CA ASP A 550 5.50 13.62 -11.25
C ASP A 550 5.87 12.27 -10.62
N ILE A 551 6.44 11.35 -11.41
CA ILE A 551 6.78 10.00 -10.94
C ILE A 551 8.30 9.84 -10.89
N SER A 552 8.84 9.69 -9.68
CA SER A 552 10.28 9.50 -9.46
C SER A 552 10.64 8.11 -8.93
N GLN A 553 11.93 7.91 -8.60
CA GLN A 553 12.50 6.66 -8.10
C GLN A 553 13.38 6.87 -6.84
N ILE A 554 13.23 8.01 -6.15
CA ILE A 554 14.10 8.43 -5.05
C ILE A 554 14.05 7.38 -3.92
N ALA A 555 12.84 7.01 -3.50
CA ALA A 555 12.59 6.03 -2.45
C ALA A 555 13.14 4.62 -2.76
N ILE A 556 13.01 4.12 -3.99
CA ILE A 556 13.50 2.77 -4.30
C ILE A 556 15.03 2.70 -4.39
N LYS A 557 15.69 3.79 -4.82
CA LYS A 557 17.16 3.88 -4.79
C LYS A 557 17.69 4.07 -3.35
N GLU A 558 16.96 4.78 -2.49
CA GLU A 558 17.28 4.86 -1.07
C GLU A 558 17.13 3.49 -0.37
N ARG A 559 16.03 2.78 -0.64
CA ARG A 559 15.81 1.43 -0.08
C ARG A 559 16.82 0.41 -0.61
N GLU A 560 17.22 0.51 -1.87
CA GLU A 560 18.34 -0.26 -2.43
C GLU A 560 19.63 -0.01 -1.66
N ARG A 561 19.97 1.25 -1.34
CA ARG A 561 21.15 1.58 -0.52
C ARG A 561 21.08 0.93 0.86
N GLU A 562 19.96 1.11 1.58
CA GLU A 562 19.79 0.58 2.94
C GLU A 562 19.83 -0.95 2.99
N ASP A 563 19.16 -1.65 2.07
CA ASP A 563 19.17 -3.11 2.03
C ASP A 563 20.54 -3.66 1.56
N LEU A 564 21.26 -3.00 0.63
CA LEU A 564 22.62 -3.38 0.25
C LEU A 564 23.63 -3.18 1.38
N GLU A 565 23.51 -2.07 2.13
CA GLU A 565 24.33 -1.79 3.31
C GLU A 565 24.09 -2.84 4.40
N TRP A 566 22.82 -3.14 4.70
CA TRP A 566 22.44 -4.18 5.65
C TRP A 566 22.96 -5.56 5.23
N LEU A 567 22.83 -5.92 3.94
CA LEU A 567 23.30 -7.20 3.42
C LEU A 567 24.83 -7.32 3.44
N ALA A 568 25.55 -6.23 3.20
CA ALA A 568 27.01 -6.18 3.34
C ALA A 568 27.45 -6.31 4.80
N GLY A 569 26.76 -5.63 5.72
CA GLY A 569 26.95 -5.75 7.16
C GLY A 569 26.77 -7.19 7.66
N TYR A 570 25.67 -7.83 7.27
CA TYR A 570 25.38 -9.23 7.61
C TYR A 570 26.40 -10.19 6.98
N LYS A 571 26.73 -10.05 5.69
CA LYS A 571 27.75 -10.89 5.02
C LYS A 571 29.14 -10.74 5.65
N LYS A 572 29.45 -9.60 6.29
CA LYS A 572 30.74 -9.35 6.98
C LYS A 572 30.79 -9.87 8.42
N GLN A 573 29.70 -9.76 9.18
CA GLN A 573 29.70 -9.97 10.64
C GLN A 573 28.80 -11.12 11.12
N GLY A 574 28.01 -11.72 10.22
CA GLY A 574 26.98 -12.69 10.57
C GLY A 574 25.95 -12.11 11.54
N THR A 575 25.42 -12.94 12.44
CA THR A 575 24.39 -12.56 13.41
C THR A 575 24.89 -11.55 14.47
N ALA A 576 26.18 -11.24 14.54
CA ALA A 576 26.69 -10.14 15.35
C ALA A 576 26.31 -8.76 14.79
N TYR A 577 25.94 -8.64 13.50
CA TYR A 577 25.53 -7.38 12.90
C TYR A 577 24.25 -6.79 13.53
N ALA A 578 23.38 -7.62 14.10
CA ALA A 578 22.20 -7.17 14.84
C ALA A 578 22.52 -6.64 16.26
N GLY A 579 23.80 -6.60 16.66
CA GLY A 579 24.24 -6.08 17.95
C GLY A 579 24.07 -7.07 19.11
N GLU A 580 23.88 -6.55 20.30
CA GLU A 580 23.58 -7.31 21.51
C GLU A 580 22.16 -7.91 21.52
N PHE A 581 21.85 -8.74 22.51
CA PHE A 581 20.50 -9.24 22.77
C PHE A 581 19.80 -8.41 23.87
N SER A 582 18.47 -8.54 23.97
CA SER A 582 17.72 -8.00 25.12
C SER A 582 18.17 -8.66 26.44
N PRO A 583 18.13 -7.97 27.59
CA PRO A 583 18.42 -8.57 28.90
C PRO A 583 17.59 -9.80 29.28
N ASN A 584 16.44 -10.03 28.62
CA ASN A 584 15.62 -11.23 28.79
C ASN A 584 16.12 -12.46 27.98
N VAL A 585 17.20 -12.31 27.21
CA VAL A 585 17.96 -13.44 26.66
C VAL A 585 19.04 -13.84 27.66
N LEU A 586 19.14 -15.13 27.98
CA LEU A 586 20.15 -15.66 28.90
C LEU A 586 21.58 -15.49 28.34
N ASN A 587 22.53 -15.40 29.27
CA ASN A 587 23.95 -15.45 28.97
C ASN A 587 24.37 -16.84 28.49
N ARG A 588 25.59 -16.95 27.95
CA ARG A 588 26.13 -18.21 27.38
C ARG A 588 26.37 -19.32 28.41
N ASP A 589 26.47 -18.96 29.68
CA ASP A 589 26.58 -19.87 30.82
C ASP A 589 25.20 -20.20 31.44
N GLY A 590 24.11 -19.72 30.84
CA GLY A 590 22.74 -19.88 31.35
C GLY A 590 22.34 -18.86 32.43
N THR A 591 23.24 -17.96 32.84
CA THR A 591 22.89 -16.93 33.84
C THR A 591 21.93 -15.87 33.27
N LEU A 592 21.12 -15.29 34.15
CA LEU A 592 20.23 -14.17 33.83
C LEU A 592 20.99 -12.84 33.93
N SER A 593 20.67 -11.87 33.07
CA SER A 593 21.18 -10.51 33.23
C SER A 593 20.59 -9.84 34.48
N GLU A 594 21.39 -9.11 35.25
CA GLU A 594 20.89 -8.26 36.34
C GLU A 594 19.90 -7.18 35.85
N GLN A 595 19.93 -6.86 34.55
CA GLN A 595 19.00 -5.92 33.91
C GLN A 595 17.74 -6.59 33.36
N ALA A 596 17.61 -7.91 33.45
CA ALA A 596 16.44 -8.63 33.00
C ALA A 596 15.17 -8.15 33.71
N PHE A 597 14.03 -8.29 33.04
CA PHE A 597 12.73 -7.93 33.58
C PHE A 597 11.76 -9.09 33.53
N MET A 598 10.70 -8.98 34.32
CA MET A 598 9.66 -9.99 34.43
C MET A 598 8.35 -9.50 33.80
N LEU A 599 7.68 -10.35 33.02
CA LEU A 599 6.33 -10.10 32.49
C LEU A 599 5.26 -10.38 33.56
N GLN A 600 4.41 -9.38 33.84
CA GLN A 600 3.46 -9.44 34.95
C GLN A 600 2.34 -10.48 34.73
N GLY A 601 1.81 -10.58 33.51
CA GLY A 601 0.62 -11.41 33.22
C GLY A 601 0.85 -12.91 33.41
N ILE A 602 2.08 -13.39 33.23
CA ILE A 602 2.38 -14.83 33.17
C ILE A 602 2.58 -15.48 34.54
N LEU A 603 2.81 -14.72 35.61
CA LEU A 603 3.01 -15.27 36.96
C LEU A 603 1.80 -16.05 37.49
N ALA A 604 0.59 -15.62 37.12
CA ALA A 604 -0.67 -16.22 37.57
C ALA A 604 -1.31 -17.14 36.51
N ASP A 605 -0.60 -17.47 35.42
CA ASP A 605 -1.12 -18.34 34.38
C ASP A 605 -0.97 -19.82 34.77
N PRO A 606 -2.07 -20.59 34.90
CA PRO A 606 -1.99 -21.98 35.38
C PRO A 606 -1.26 -22.94 34.45
N HIS A 607 -1.21 -22.67 33.14
CA HIS A 607 -0.54 -23.54 32.19
C HIS A 607 0.95 -23.21 32.08
N ILE A 608 1.33 -21.92 32.22
CA ILE A 608 2.75 -21.55 32.37
C ILE A 608 3.31 -22.17 33.65
N GLN A 609 2.63 -22.02 34.78
CA GLN A 609 2.96 -22.67 36.06
C GLN A 609 3.19 -24.19 35.91
N GLU A 610 2.32 -24.88 35.15
CA GLU A 610 2.44 -26.32 34.85
C GLU A 610 3.71 -26.63 34.04
N ILE A 611 3.96 -25.94 32.92
CA ILE A 611 5.12 -26.26 32.05
C ILE A 611 6.47 -25.80 32.61
N THR A 612 6.48 -24.96 33.65
CA THR A 612 7.69 -24.54 34.37
C THR A 612 7.88 -25.20 35.74
N ASP A 613 7.09 -26.22 36.10
CA ASP A 613 7.15 -26.89 37.41
C ASP A 613 7.10 -25.90 38.60
N GLY A 614 6.21 -24.90 38.52
CA GLY A 614 6.04 -23.85 39.52
C GLY A 614 6.93 -22.60 39.36
N HIS A 615 7.77 -22.53 38.32
CA HIS A 615 8.71 -21.41 38.07
C HIS A 615 8.35 -20.51 36.85
N PRO A 616 7.18 -19.84 36.83
CA PRO A 616 6.73 -19.03 35.68
C PRO A 616 7.67 -17.84 35.39
N GLU A 617 8.48 -17.42 36.37
CA GLU A 617 9.48 -16.37 36.23
C GLU A 617 10.62 -16.68 35.24
N LEU A 618 10.71 -17.94 34.79
CA LEU A 618 11.66 -18.38 33.77
C LEU A 618 11.01 -18.46 32.37
N TYR A 619 9.69 -18.33 32.24
CA TYR A 619 9.00 -18.58 30.96
C TYR A 619 9.19 -17.46 29.93
N ASP A 620 9.29 -16.20 30.34
CA ASP A 620 9.61 -15.08 29.44
C ASP A 620 11.10 -14.96 29.11
N LYS A 621 11.98 -15.78 29.72
CA LYS A 621 13.41 -15.79 29.44
C LYS A 621 13.73 -16.65 28.22
N ILE A 622 14.59 -16.16 27.33
CA ILE A 622 14.96 -16.85 26.08
C ILE A 622 16.34 -17.50 26.25
N ALA A 623 16.48 -18.78 25.92
CA ALA A 623 17.79 -19.45 25.94
C ALA A 623 18.74 -18.86 24.89
N HIS A 624 20.04 -18.73 25.22
CA HIS A 624 21.02 -18.13 24.32
C HIS A 624 21.10 -18.84 22.96
N GLU A 625 20.98 -20.16 22.95
CA GLU A 625 21.04 -20.98 21.74
C GLU A 625 19.85 -20.75 20.81
N ASP A 626 18.63 -20.69 21.35
CA ASP A 626 17.42 -20.36 20.58
C ASP A 626 17.44 -18.90 20.08
N ALA A 627 17.93 -17.95 20.88
CA ALA A 627 18.10 -16.57 20.44
C ALA A 627 19.10 -16.46 19.26
N VAL A 628 20.24 -17.14 19.33
CA VAL A 628 21.23 -17.20 18.23
C VAL A 628 20.65 -17.88 16.98
N LYS A 629 19.91 -18.98 17.16
CA LYS A 629 19.23 -19.74 16.10
C LYS A 629 18.15 -18.91 15.41
N TRP A 630 17.17 -18.38 16.15
CA TRP A 630 16.09 -17.57 15.60
C TRP A 630 16.58 -16.23 15.05
N ARG A 631 17.65 -15.63 15.61
CA ARG A 631 18.34 -14.50 14.97
C ARG A 631 18.85 -14.90 13.59
N LYS A 632 19.52 -16.05 13.47
CA LYS A 632 20.01 -16.53 12.17
C LYS A 632 18.86 -16.78 11.20
N GLU A 633 17.76 -17.40 11.65
CA GLU A 633 16.58 -17.67 10.81
C GLU A 633 16.00 -16.39 10.17
N TRP A 634 15.75 -15.33 10.95
CA TRP A 634 15.19 -14.09 10.37
C TRP A 634 16.22 -13.32 9.52
N MET A 635 17.50 -13.32 9.91
CA MET A 635 18.55 -12.66 9.14
C MET A 635 18.86 -13.37 7.81
N ASP A 636 18.86 -14.71 7.78
CA ASP A 636 18.94 -15.50 6.55
C ASP A 636 17.76 -15.18 5.62
N ALA A 637 16.53 -15.15 6.17
CA ALA A 637 15.33 -14.83 5.41
C ALA A 637 15.35 -13.41 4.82
N ARG A 638 15.82 -12.42 5.59
CA ARG A 638 16.01 -11.05 5.09
C ARG A 638 17.11 -10.97 4.04
N ALA A 639 18.23 -11.66 4.23
CA ALA A 639 19.29 -11.73 3.24
C ALA A 639 18.82 -12.35 1.92
N ALA A 640 18.01 -13.40 1.98
CA ALA A 640 17.40 -14.04 0.82
C ALA A 640 16.39 -13.13 0.11
N TYR A 641 15.56 -12.38 0.85
CA TYR A 641 14.64 -11.38 0.28
C TYR A 641 15.38 -10.27 -0.48
N ILE A 642 16.45 -9.71 0.11
CA ILE A 642 17.25 -8.67 -0.53
C ILE A 642 17.97 -9.23 -1.77
N GLN A 643 18.55 -10.43 -1.68
CA GLN A 643 19.18 -11.09 -2.82
C GLN A 643 18.16 -11.33 -3.96
N ASN A 644 16.94 -11.80 -3.64
CA ASN A 644 15.85 -11.92 -4.61
C ASN A 644 15.50 -10.57 -5.29
N ASN A 645 15.52 -9.46 -4.55
CA ASN A 645 15.26 -8.13 -5.12
C ASN A 645 16.38 -7.68 -6.08
N ILE A 646 17.64 -8.04 -5.81
CA ILE A 646 18.77 -7.82 -6.72
C ILE A 646 18.62 -8.69 -7.97
N ASP A 647 18.46 -10.00 -7.78
CA ASP A 647 18.47 -11.02 -8.84
C ASP A 647 17.30 -10.84 -9.83
N ASN A 648 16.16 -10.31 -9.37
CA ASN A 648 14.99 -9.99 -10.19
C ASN A 648 14.87 -8.50 -10.55
N ASN A 649 15.91 -7.70 -10.33
CA ASN A 649 15.97 -6.26 -10.66
C ASN A 649 14.82 -5.41 -10.06
N LEU A 650 14.30 -5.78 -8.89
CA LEU A 650 13.12 -5.16 -8.28
C LEU A 650 13.40 -3.76 -7.70
N TYR A 651 14.67 -3.37 -7.59
CA TYR A 651 15.08 -2.00 -7.27
C TYR A 651 15.03 -1.04 -8.49
N THR A 652 14.63 -1.50 -9.68
CA THR A 652 14.53 -0.65 -10.89
C THR A 652 13.09 -0.23 -11.16
N ALA A 653 12.73 0.99 -10.72
CA ALA A 653 11.49 1.67 -11.07
C ALA A 653 11.27 1.70 -12.59
N SER A 654 10.16 1.10 -13.03
CA SER A 654 9.82 0.83 -14.44
C SER A 654 8.31 0.63 -14.57
N LEU A 655 7.76 0.81 -15.78
CA LEU A 655 6.31 0.71 -16.04
C LEU A 655 6.02 -0.25 -17.19
N THR A 656 5.20 -1.27 -16.95
CA THR A 656 4.62 -2.15 -17.97
C THR A 656 3.13 -1.83 -18.12
N LYS A 657 2.75 -1.24 -19.25
CA LYS A 657 1.36 -0.90 -19.60
C LYS A 657 0.71 -2.05 -20.36
N GLN A 658 -0.26 -2.69 -19.71
CA GLN A 658 -1.07 -3.79 -20.24
C GLN A 658 -2.55 -3.40 -20.33
N GLY A 659 -3.36 -4.28 -20.91
CA GLY A 659 -4.82 -4.16 -20.96
C GLY A 659 -5.32 -3.14 -21.97
N ARG A 660 -6.60 -3.24 -22.32
CA ARG A 660 -7.19 -2.55 -23.49
C ARG A 660 -7.29 -1.02 -23.34
N GLY A 661 -7.29 -0.49 -22.11
CA GLY A 661 -7.49 0.94 -21.82
C GLY A 661 -6.31 1.85 -22.21
N THR A 662 -6.57 3.16 -22.16
CA THR A 662 -5.60 4.23 -22.40
C THR A 662 -5.11 4.83 -21.09
N LEU A 663 -3.80 4.86 -20.87
CA LEU A 663 -3.18 5.71 -19.84
C LEU A 663 -2.67 6.99 -20.49
N ILE A 664 -2.93 8.13 -19.85
CA ILE A 664 -2.31 9.43 -20.19
C ILE A 664 -1.43 9.86 -19.02
N MET A 665 -0.18 10.25 -19.30
CA MET A 665 0.79 10.70 -18.30
C MET A 665 1.18 12.15 -18.58
N THR A 666 0.81 13.06 -17.67
CA THR A 666 0.93 14.51 -17.88
C THR A 666 2.02 15.19 -17.03
N GLY A 667 2.44 14.58 -15.93
CA GLY A 667 3.56 15.05 -15.09
C GLY A 667 4.94 14.66 -15.64
N ASP A 668 5.99 15.02 -14.92
CA ASP A 668 7.39 14.76 -15.27
C ASP A 668 7.89 13.44 -14.66
N ASN A 669 8.16 12.47 -15.54
CA ASN A 669 8.48 11.10 -15.15
C ASN A 669 9.99 10.89 -15.17
N THR A 670 10.61 10.86 -13.99
CA THR A 670 12.07 10.93 -13.82
C THR A 670 12.76 9.58 -13.58
N TYR A 671 11.98 8.51 -13.36
CA TYR A 671 12.50 7.14 -13.23
C TYR A 671 13.27 6.66 -14.47
N LYS A 672 14.20 5.71 -14.27
CA LYS A 672 15.23 5.33 -15.25
C LYS A 672 15.08 3.93 -15.83
N GLY A 673 14.30 3.04 -15.22
CA GLY A 673 13.91 1.78 -15.85
C GLY A 673 13.01 2.04 -17.06
N GLY A 674 13.20 1.26 -18.13
CA GLY A 674 12.43 1.40 -19.37
C GLY A 674 10.94 1.16 -19.17
N THR A 675 10.13 1.76 -20.04
CA THR A 675 8.67 1.57 -20.06
C THR A 675 8.30 0.63 -21.21
N THR A 676 7.47 -0.38 -20.96
CA THR A 676 6.98 -1.31 -22.00
C THR A 676 5.47 -1.13 -22.23
N VAL A 677 5.06 -0.98 -23.48
CA VAL A 677 3.66 -0.81 -23.92
C VAL A 677 3.18 -2.08 -24.64
N GLU A 678 2.62 -3.01 -23.88
CA GLU A 678 2.17 -4.33 -24.36
C GLU A 678 0.71 -4.33 -24.82
N GLY A 679 -0.13 -3.44 -24.29
CA GLY A 679 -1.55 -3.39 -24.62
C GLY A 679 -2.20 -2.02 -24.42
N GLY A 680 -3.27 -1.78 -25.17
CA GLY A 680 -4.03 -0.52 -25.14
C GLY A 680 -3.20 0.65 -25.67
N LYS A 681 -3.37 1.84 -25.08
CA LYS A 681 -2.57 3.04 -25.42
C LYS A 681 -1.84 3.59 -24.19
N LEU A 682 -0.63 4.09 -24.40
CA LEU A 682 0.08 4.99 -23.50
C LEU A 682 0.25 6.34 -24.22
N SER A 683 -0.11 7.44 -23.57
CA SER A 683 0.08 8.80 -24.09
C SER A 683 0.96 9.60 -23.15
N ILE A 684 2.13 10.04 -23.63
CA ILE A 684 3.01 10.94 -22.87
C ILE A 684 2.69 12.38 -23.32
N THR A 685 2.25 13.24 -22.39
CA THR A 685 2.03 14.68 -22.66
C THR A 685 2.93 15.59 -21.81
N GLY A 686 3.38 15.11 -20.64
CA GLY A 686 4.49 15.71 -19.89
C GLY A 686 5.86 15.24 -20.41
N SER A 687 6.87 15.16 -19.54
CA SER A 687 8.15 14.53 -19.87
C SER A 687 8.27 13.09 -19.36
N HIS A 688 9.13 12.31 -20.01
CA HIS A 688 9.44 10.93 -19.65
C HIS A 688 10.92 10.62 -19.86
N ALA A 689 11.64 10.23 -18.80
CA ALA A 689 13.09 10.20 -18.79
C ALA A 689 13.75 8.90 -19.28
N SER A 690 13.03 7.78 -19.39
CA SER A 690 13.56 6.50 -19.85
C SER A 690 13.25 6.22 -21.33
N SER A 691 13.72 5.09 -21.86
CA SER A 691 13.31 4.58 -23.18
C SER A 691 11.93 3.93 -23.12
N ILE A 692 11.24 3.88 -24.26
CA ILE A 692 9.92 3.22 -24.37
C ILE A 692 9.93 2.14 -25.45
N ASP A 693 9.61 0.92 -25.05
CA ASP A 693 9.48 -0.27 -25.89
C ASP A 693 7.99 -0.52 -26.20
N VAL A 694 7.61 -0.62 -27.47
CA VAL A 694 6.22 -0.89 -27.90
C VAL A 694 6.10 -2.32 -28.43
N LYS A 695 5.53 -3.21 -27.59
CA LYS A 695 5.50 -4.67 -27.78
C LYS A 695 4.09 -5.26 -27.96
N GLY A 696 3.05 -4.41 -28.05
CA GLY A 696 1.75 -4.82 -28.56
C GLY A 696 0.68 -3.72 -28.56
N GLY A 697 0.87 -2.66 -27.77
CA GLY A 697 -0.05 -1.52 -27.71
C GLY A 697 0.34 -0.37 -28.64
N THR A 698 -0.14 0.82 -28.29
CA THR A 698 0.12 2.08 -28.98
C THR A 698 0.82 3.08 -28.06
N LEU A 699 1.94 3.65 -28.48
CA LEU A 699 2.53 4.85 -27.86
C LEU A 699 2.04 6.10 -28.60
N GLY A 700 1.76 7.19 -27.89
CA GLY A 700 1.37 8.46 -28.48
C GLY A 700 1.48 9.65 -27.52
N GLY A 701 0.71 10.71 -27.77
CA GLY A 701 0.73 11.94 -26.98
C GLY A 701 1.60 13.05 -27.60
N THR A 702 1.84 14.10 -26.83
CA THR A 702 2.36 15.41 -27.26
C THR A 702 3.62 15.87 -26.51
N GLY A 703 4.11 15.03 -25.60
CA GLY A 703 5.19 15.36 -24.67
C GLY A 703 6.59 15.06 -25.20
N SER A 704 7.52 14.82 -24.28
CA SER A 704 8.89 14.44 -24.57
C SER A 704 9.28 13.11 -23.92
N VAL A 705 9.85 12.20 -24.72
CA VAL A 705 10.58 11.02 -24.26
C VAL A 705 12.06 11.36 -24.39
N ALA A 706 12.83 11.34 -23.30
CA ALA A 706 14.26 11.68 -23.33
C ALA A 706 15.12 10.52 -23.85
N GLY A 707 14.68 9.27 -23.63
CA GLY A 707 15.30 8.08 -24.22
C GLY A 707 14.93 7.88 -25.69
N GLY A 708 15.35 6.74 -26.24
CA GLY A 708 14.88 6.25 -27.53
C GLY A 708 13.49 5.61 -27.46
N ILE A 709 12.89 5.40 -28.62
CA ILE A 709 11.59 4.70 -28.78
C ILE A 709 11.80 3.53 -29.74
N ASP A 710 11.55 2.30 -29.29
CA ASP A 710 11.55 1.12 -30.16
C ASP A 710 10.14 0.55 -30.33
N VAL A 711 9.78 0.26 -31.58
CA VAL A 711 8.47 -0.25 -31.99
C VAL A 711 8.67 -1.59 -32.69
N ASP A 712 9.05 -2.61 -31.92
CA ASP A 712 9.19 -4.00 -32.35
C ASP A 712 7.88 -4.50 -33.01
N ARG A 713 6.77 -4.41 -32.26
CA ARG A 713 5.42 -4.86 -32.67
C ARG A 713 4.34 -4.05 -31.96
N GLY A 714 3.70 -3.16 -32.70
CA GLY A 714 2.71 -2.23 -32.16
C GLY A 714 2.64 -0.95 -32.99
N VAL A 715 2.15 0.14 -32.39
CA VAL A 715 1.94 1.40 -33.11
C VAL A 715 2.58 2.59 -32.38
N LEU A 716 3.33 3.41 -33.12
CA LEU A 716 3.62 4.78 -32.72
C LEU A 716 2.59 5.71 -33.38
N GLN A 717 1.80 6.41 -32.58
CA GLN A 717 0.74 7.32 -33.01
C GLN A 717 0.93 8.67 -32.30
N PRO A 718 1.81 9.56 -32.81
CA PRO A 718 2.03 10.88 -32.23
C PRO A 718 0.75 11.71 -32.15
N GLY A 719 0.73 12.66 -31.23
CA GLY A 719 -0.37 13.57 -30.97
C GLY A 719 -1.43 13.07 -29.99
N LEU A 720 -2.29 14.01 -29.60
CA LEU A 720 -3.46 13.84 -28.74
C LEU A 720 -4.59 14.70 -29.32
N SER A 721 -5.69 14.07 -29.74
CA SER A 721 -6.81 14.81 -30.32
C SER A 721 -7.63 15.55 -29.27
N SER A 722 -8.35 16.62 -29.68
CA SER A 722 -9.21 17.41 -28.78
C SER A 722 -10.28 16.57 -28.06
N ARG A 723 -10.71 15.44 -28.65
CA ARG A 723 -11.64 14.50 -28.00
C ARG A 723 -10.95 13.67 -26.91
N GLU A 724 -9.72 13.22 -27.13
CA GLU A 724 -8.92 12.51 -26.12
C GLU A 724 -8.55 13.45 -24.97
N ALA A 725 -8.09 14.67 -25.30
CA ALA A 725 -7.82 15.74 -24.36
C ALA A 725 -9.03 16.07 -23.46
N ALA A 726 -10.20 16.38 -24.06
CA ALA A 726 -11.42 16.65 -23.29
C ALA A 726 -11.89 15.43 -22.45
N SER A 727 -11.63 14.21 -22.92
CA SER A 727 -11.91 13.00 -22.13
C SER A 727 -10.96 12.88 -20.94
N ALA A 728 -9.69 13.27 -21.08
CA ALA A 728 -8.71 13.29 -19.98
C ALA A 728 -9.13 14.28 -18.88
N VAL A 729 -9.51 15.50 -19.27
CA VAL A 729 -10.02 16.53 -18.34
C VAL A 729 -11.19 16.00 -17.51
N SER A 730 -12.08 15.17 -18.07
CA SER A 730 -13.22 14.61 -17.33
C SER A 730 -12.89 13.56 -16.25
N ILE A 731 -11.62 13.16 -16.10
CA ILE A 731 -11.17 12.19 -15.08
C ILE A 731 -10.54 12.89 -13.86
N THR A 732 -9.71 13.91 -14.08
CA THR A 732 -8.93 14.56 -13.02
C THR A 732 -9.25 16.05 -12.83
N LEU A 733 -10.03 16.64 -13.75
CA LEU A 733 -10.28 18.08 -13.86
C LEU A 733 -9.01 18.94 -14.06
N THR A 734 -7.88 18.31 -14.37
CA THR A 734 -6.65 18.96 -14.85
C THR A 734 -6.80 19.29 -16.34
N GLU A 735 -6.36 20.48 -16.78
CA GLU A 735 -6.30 20.76 -18.21
C GLU A 735 -5.24 19.91 -18.92
N VAL A 736 -5.61 19.30 -20.05
CA VAL A 736 -4.69 18.55 -20.91
C VAL A 736 -4.77 19.13 -22.32
N ALA A 737 -3.69 19.75 -22.79
CA ALA A 737 -3.67 20.37 -24.11
C ALA A 737 -3.64 19.32 -25.24
N PRO A 738 -4.55 19.38 -26.24
CA PRO A 738 -4.40 18.62 -27.46
C PRO A 738 -3.22 19.13 -28.29
N GLY A 739 -2.73 18.32 -29.22
CA GLY A 739 -1.62 18.70 -30.07
C GLY A 739 -1.12 17.57 -30.97
N ASN A 740 -0.12 17.89 -31.78
CA ASN A 740 0.27 17.05 -32.91
C ASN A 740 1.66 16.40 -32.81
N VAL A 741 2.57 16.95 -31.99
CA VAL A 741 3.99 16.58 -32.04
C VAL A 741 4.41 15.80 -30.80
N LEU A 742 4.90 14.57 -30.99
CA LEU A 742 5.66 13.85 -29.95
C LEU A 742 7.16 14.06 -30.18
N LYS A 743 7.94 14.21 -29.09
CA LYS A 743 9.39 14.39 -29.14
C LYS A 743 10.14 13.18 -28.57
N ALA A 744 11.24 12.78 -29.21
CA ALA A 744 12.16 11.74 -28.74
C ALA A 744 13.58 12.31 -28.64
N GLY A 745 14.28 12.07 -27.54
CA GLY A 745 15.64 12.53 -27.28
C GLY A 745 16.73 11.58 -27.80
N GLY A 746 16.40 10.29 -27.94
CA GLY A 746 17.24 9.29 -28.61
C GLY A 746 16.69 8.85 -29.97
N ASP A 747 17.26 7.77 -30.48
CA ASP A 747 16.85 7.12 -31.73
C ASP A 747 15.38 6.65 -31.69
N VAL A 748 14.74 6.63 -32.86
CA VAL A 748 13.41 6.03 -33.04
C VAL A 748 13.47 4.88 -34.05
N THR A 749 13.16 3.68 -33.59
CA THR A 749 13.09 2.48 -34.43
C THR A 749 11.64 2.08 -34.69
N ILE A 750 11.25 2.01 -35.96
CA ILE A 750 10.01 1.36 -36.40
C ILE A 750 10.37 -0.02 -36.96
N GLY A 751 10.33 -1.02 -36.08
CA GLY A 751 10.67 -2.41 -36.37
C GLY A 751 9.79 -3.06 -37.42
N ARG A 752 10.17 -4.25 -37.92
CA ARG A 752 9.49 -4.91 -39.06
C ARG A 752 8.02 -5.25 -38.84
N ALA A 753 7.59 -5.42 -37.58
CA ALA A 753 6.19 -5.63 -37.20
C ALA A 753 5.58 -4.37 -36.51
N GLY A 754 6.34 -3.29 -36.42
CA GLY A 754 5.89 -1.99 -35.95
C GLY A 754 5.22 -1.14 -37.05
N ARG A 755 4.49 -0.12 -36.62
CA ARG A 755 3.77 0.81 -37.49
C ARG A 755 3.89 2.25 -36.97
N LEU A 756 4.13 3.20 -37.86
CA LEU A 756 3.85 4.62 -37.60
C LEU A 756 2.44 4.95 -38.11
N ALA A 757 1.61 5.55 -37.26
CA ALA A 757 0.26 5.99 -37.60
C ALA A 757 0.16 7.52 -37.51
N ILE A 758 -0.13 8.17 -38.64
CA ILE A 758 -0.21 9.62 -38.77
C ILE A 758 -1.64 10.04 -39.11
N THR A 759 -2.18 11.01 -38.37
CA THR A 759 -3.43 11.72 -38.72
C THR A 759 -3.11 13.01 -39.45
N ILE A 760 -3.82 13.29 -40.55
CA ILE A 760 -3.70 14.50 -41.36
C ILE A 760 -5.08 15.15 -41.45
N SER A 761 -5.24 16.28 -40.78
CA SER A 761 -6.49 17.06 -40.67
C SER A 761 -6.48 18.32 -41.53
N GLY A 762 -5.33 18.73 -42.07
CA GLY A 762 -5.18 19.83 -43.02
C GLY A 762 -3.73 19.98 -43.52
N ASP A 763 -3.48 20.93 -44.42
CA ASP A 763 -2.14 21.16 -45.00
C ASP A 763 -1.08 21.56 -43.96
N HIS A 764 -1.51 22.09 -42.80
CA HIS A 764 -0.66 22.46 -41.65
C HIS A 764 -1.10 21.81 -40.33
N ASP A 765 -2.15 20.99 -40.34
CA ASP A 765 -2.66 20.28 -39.17
C ASP A 765 -2.50 18.77 -39.36
N TYR A 766 -1.39 18.23 -38.85
CA TYR A 766 -1.07 16.81 -38.92
C TYR A 766 -0.16 16.40 -37.76
N THR A 767 -0.38 15.18 -37.27
CA THR A 767 0.47 14.59 -36.23
C THR A 767 1.86 14.29 -36.77
N SER A 768 2.91 14.45 -35.97
CA SER A 768 4.28 14.14 -36.40
C SER A 768 5.21 13.81 -35.23
N LEU A 769 6.36 13.22 -35.56
CA LEU A 769 7.42 12.91 -34.60
C LEU A 769 8.64 13.81 -34.82
N ARG A 770 9.34 14.19 -33.75
CA ARG A 770 10.64 14.87 -33.80
C ARG A 770 11.63 14.10 -32.93
N ALA A 771 12.56 13.38 -33.55
CA ALA A 771 13.69 12.76 -32.87
C ALA A 771 14.88 13.73 -32.82
N ALA A 772 15.75 13.56 -31.82
CA ALA A 772 17.10 14.12 -31.77
C ALA A 772 18.20 13.04 -32.00
N GLY A 773 17.80 11.79 -32.23
CA GLY A 773 18.66 10.71 -32.72
C GLY A 773 18.28 10.26 -34.13
N ASP A 774 18.75 9.07 -34.51
CA ASP A 774 18.49 8.47 -35.82
C ASP A 774 17.06 7.91 -35.97
N LEU A 775 16.54 7.97 -37.19
CA LEU A 775 15.31 7.29 -37.59
C LEU A 775 15.62 5.96 -38.28
N VAL A 776 15.29 4.84 -37.64
CA VAL A 776 15.50 3.48 -38.19
C VAL A 776 14.16 2.90 -38.65
N LEU A 777 13.98 2.78 -39.96
CA LEU A 777 12.67 2.52 -40.58
C LEU A 777 12.64 1.18 -41.32
N HIS A 778 11.82 0.25 -40.82
CA HIS A 778 11.59 -1.08 -41.39
C HIS A 778 10.10 -1.50 -41.46
N GLY A 779 9.25 -0.96 -40.59
CA GLY A 779 7.83 -1.30 -40.48
C GLY A 779 6.88 -0.53 -41.40
N GLU A 780 5.60 -0.46 -41.04
CA GLU A 780 4.53 0.12 -41.87
C GLU A 780 4.31 1.63 -41.61
N LEU A 781 3.88 2.37 -42.64
CA LEU A 781 3.33 3.73 -42.52
C LEU A 781 1.83 3.72 -42.82
N ALA A 782 1.01 4.06 -41.83
CA ALA A 782 -0.44 4.20 -41.95
C ALA A 782 -0.88 5.67 -41.84
N LEU A 783 -1.75 6.12 -42.74
CA LEU A 783 -2.23 7.52 -42.80
C LEU A 783 -3.76 7.61 -42.67
N ASN A 784 -4.23 8.42 -41.71
CA ASN A 784 -5.64 8.78 -41.52
C ASN A 784 -5.85 10.21 -42.04
N VAL A 785 -6.31 10.34 -43.29
CA VAL A 785 -6.50 11.63 -43.97
C VAL A 785 -7.94 12.08 -43.85
N ARG A 786 -8.19 13.17 -43.12
CA ARG A 786 -9.53 13.66 -42.73
C ARG A 786 -10.03 14.89 -43.50
N ALA A 787 -9.15 15.55 -44.25
CA ALA A 787 -9.47 16.74 -45.03
C ALA A 787 -9.02 16.62 -46.50
N SER A 788 -9.48 17.54 -47.34
CA SER A 788 -8.86 17.80 -48.65
C SER A 788 -7.52 18.50 -48.43
N LEU A 789 -6.49 18.09 -49.18
CA LEU A 789 -5.15 18.66 -49.10
C LEU A 789 -4.77 19.31 -50.43
N THR A 790 -4.00 20.39 -50.36
CA THR A 790 -3.56 21.15 -51.53
C THR A 790 -2.48 20.38 -52.30
N PRO A 791 -2.64 20.13 -53.61
CA PRO A 791 -1.56 19.55 -54.42
C PRO A 791 -0.30 20.43 -54.38
N GLY A 792 0.83 19.84 -54.01
CA GLY A 792 2.08 20.55 -53.74
C GLY A 792 2.44 20.66 -52.25
N THR A 793 1.48 20.53 -51.32
CA THR A 793 1.77 20.52 -49.87
C THR A 793 2.79 19.46 -49.50
N VAL A 794 3.74 19.80 -48.62
CA VAL A 794 4.74 18.88 -48.06
C VAL A 794 4.51 18.76 -46.56
N LEU A 795 4.32 17.53 -46.08
CA LEU A 795 4.10 17.21 -44.67
C LEU A 795 5.33 16.49 -44.10
N THR A 796 6.02 17.09 -43.11
CA THR A 796 7.19 16.49 -42.43
C THR A 796 6.72 15.63 -41.26
N ILE A 797 6.39 14.37 -41.54
CA ILE A 797 5.76 13.44 -40.58
C ILE A 797 6.76 12.90 -39.54
N MET A 798 8.05 12.87 -39.86
CA MET A 798 9.15 12.60 -38.93
C MET A 798 10.35 13.50 -39.26
N SER A 799 11.14 13.86 -38.26
CA SER A 799 12.51 14.36 -38.40
C SER A 799 13.43 13.64 -37.41
N GLY A 800 14.72 13.58 -37.70
CA GLY A 800 15.80 13.10 -36.84
C GLY A 800 17.17 13.46 -37.44
N ASP A 801 18.27 13.03 -36.83
CA ASP A 801 19.62 13.40 -37.28
C ASP A 801 19.99 12.72 -38.62
N SER A 802 19.65 11.43 -38.78
CA SER A 802 19.70 10.74 -40.06
C SER A 802 18.57 9.71 -40.22
N ILE A 803 18.46 9.13 -41.42
CA ILE A 803 17.47 8.08 -41.72
C ILE A 803 18.19 6.82 -42.21
N ARG A 804 17.90 5.68 -41.58
CA ARG A 804 18.36 4.35 -41.98
C ARG A 804 17.17 3.50 -42.41
N GLY A 805 17.13 3.08 -43.67
CA GLY A 805 16.05 2.24 -44.23
C GLY A 805 14.93 3.05 -44.89
N ASN A 806 13.70 2.52 -44.86
CA ASN A 806 12.47 3.13 -45.37
C ASN A 806 11.26 2.31 -44.89
N PHE A 807 10.06 2.90 -44.90
CA PHE A 807 8.84 2.17 -44.60
C PHE A 807 8.58 1.06 -45.62
N HIS A 808 7.97 -0.03 -45.15
CA HIS A 808 7.72 -1.25 -45.92
C HIS A 808 7.06 -0.96 -47.28
N SER A 809 7.69 -1.44 -48.36
CA SER A 809 7.26 -1.23 -49.75
C SER A 809 7.16 0.25 -50.21
N LEU A 810 7.74 1.19 -49.47
CA LEU A 810 7.74 2.63 -49.73
C LEU A 810 9.17 3.22 -49.81
N PRO A 811 9.99 2.83 -50.81
CA PRO A 811 11.30 3.44 -51.02
C PRO A 811 11.20 4.93 -51.45
N GLU A 812 12.34 5.63 -51.44
CA GLU A 812 12.51 7.01 -51.93
C GLU A 812 11.73 7.28 -53.23
N ARG A 813 10.96 8.39 -53.26
CA ARG A 813 10.07 8.82 -54.36
C ARG A 813 8.89 7.88 -54.68
N ARG A 814 8.65 6.80 -53.94
CA ARG A 814 7.47 5.95 -54.14
C ARG A 814 6.18 6.75 -53.88
N THR A 815 5.14 6.44 -54.63
CA THR A 815 3.79 6.98 -54.38
C THR A 815 2.97 6.02 -53.53
N LEU A 816 2.17 6.57 -52.63
CA LEU A 816 1.18 5.87 -51.81
C LEU A 816 -0.17 6.55 -51.96
N LYS A 817 -1.26 5.77 -51.84
CA LYS A 817 -2.64 6.27 -51.82
C LYS A 817 -3.17 6.20 -50.40
N ALA A 818 -3.66 7.30 -49.86
CA ALA A 818 -4.40 7.33 -48.59
C ALA A 818 -5.61 8.27 -48.71
N GLY A 819 -6.78 7.77 -48.30
CA GLY A 819 -8.05 8.42 -48.61
C GLY A 819 -8.20 8.74 -50.10
N HIS A 820 -8.58 9.98 -50.41
CA HIS A 820 -8.70 10.49 -51.77
C HIS A 820 -7.41 11.17 -52.30
N HIS A 821 -6.24 10.93 -51.72
CA HIS A 821 -5.00 11.59 -52.13
C HIS A 821 -3.90 10.59 -52.53
N ILE A 822 -3.10 10.97 -53.53
CA ILE A 822 -1.80 10.35 -53.79
C ILE A 822 -0.72 11.22 -53.15
N PHE A 823 0.11 10.62 -52.31
CA PHE A 823 1.31 11.23 -51.76
C PHE A 823 2.55 10.61 -52.41
N ARG A 824 3.65 11.37 -52.44
CA ARG A 824 5.00 10.88 -52.78
C ARG A 824 5.87 10.99 -51.54
N VAL A 825 6.50 9.89 -51.12
CA VAL A 825 7.41 9.88 -49.96
C VAL A 825 8.81 10.33 -50.36
N SER A 826 9.52 10.98 -49.43
CA SER A 826 10.92 11.34 -49.55
C SER A 826 11.62 11.16 -48.19
N TYR A 827 12.85 10.63 -48.20
CA TYR A 827 13.68 10.38 -47.01
C TYR A 827 15.01 11.14 -47.16
N ARG A 828 15.06 12.40 -46.71
CA ARG A 828 16.18 13.31 -47.02
C ARG A 828 16.46 14.25 -45.86
N ASN A 829 17.74 14.54 -45.61
CA ASN A 829 18.18 15.54 -44.62
C ASN A 829 17.61 15.29 -43.21
N GLY A 830 17.45 14.02 -42.80
CA GLY A 830 16.81 13.65 -41.53
C GLY A 830 15.28 13.60 -41.56
N ASP A 831 14.65 14.21 -42.57
CA ASP A 831 13.19 14.33 -42.70
C ASP A 831 12.54 13.20 -43.51
N VAL A 832 11.45 12.65 -42.97
CA VAL A 832 10.47 11.87 -43.73
C VAL A 832 9.33 12.79 -44.15
N THR A 833 9.22 13.03 -45.45
CA THR A 833 8.25 13.97 -46.03
C THR A 833 7.25 13.29 -46.97
N LEU A 834 6.01 13.79 -46.96
CA LEU A 834 4.96 13.41 -47.89
C LEU A 834 4.55 14.61 -48.75
N THR A 835 4.86 14.60 -50.04
CA THR A 835 4.32 15.60 -50.99
C THR A 835 2.95 15.14 -51.50
N VAL A 836 1.91 15.98 -51.38
CA VAL A 836 0.60 15.74 -52.01
C VAL A 836 0.76 15.90 -53.53
N VAL A 837 0.63 14.80 -54.29
CA VAL A 837 0.82 14.80 -55.75
C VAL A 837 -0.46 15.24 -56.47
N ARG A 838 -1.60 14.66 -56.08
CA ARG A 838 -2.94 15.05 -56.55
C ARG A 838 -4.03 14.46 -55.65
N ARG A 839 -5.17 15.13 -55.60
CA ARG A 839 -6.44 14.52 -55.18
C ARG A 839 -6.95 13.61 -56.32
N LEU A 840 -7.55 12.49 -55.95
CA LEU A 840 -8.25 11.57 -56.84
C LEU A 840 -9.71 12.00 -56.94
N PRO A 841 -10.33 11.95 -58.14
CA PRO A 841 -11.77 12.15 -58.26
C PRO A 841 -12.51 11.05 -57.48
N GLY A 842 -13.57 11.44 -56.77
CA GLY A 842 -14.56 10.49 -56.27
C GLY A 842 -15.58 10.16 -57.36
N ALA A 843 -16.32 9.07 -57.18
CA ALA A 843 -17.63 8.95 -57.83
C ALA A 843 -18.56 10.07 -57.32
N GLY A 844 -19.58 10.42 -58.09
CA GLY A 844 -20.39 11.62 -57.87
C GLY A 844 -21.10 11.69 -56.52
N SER A 845 -21.26 12.91 -56.03
CA SER A 845 -22.25 13.29 -55.03
C SER A 845 -23.66 13.25 -55.60
N ASP A 846 -24.65 12.83 -54.81
CA ASP A 846 -26.08 13.20 -54.98
C ASP A 846 -26.81 13.07 -53.64
N GLY A 847 -27.20 14.21 -53.05
CA GLY A 847 -27.88 14.32 -51.75
C GLY A 847 -26.98 14.08 -50.51
N VAL A 848 -27.07 14.84 -49.42
CA VAL A 848 -27.94 16.00 -49.08
C VAL A 848 -27.06 17.12 -48.51
#